data_AF-A0AA36GE79-F1
#
_entry.id   AF-A0AA36GE79-F1
#
_cell.length_a   1.000
_cell.length_b   1.000
_cell.length_c   1.000
_cell.angle_alpha   90.00
_cell.angle_beta   90.00
_cell.angle_gamma   90.00
#
_symmetry.space_group_name_H-M   'P 1'
#
loop_
_entity.id
_entity.type
_entity.pdbx_description
1 polymer ?
#
loop_
_entity_poly.entity_id
_entity_poly.type
_entity_poly.pdbx_seq_one_letter_code
_entity_poly.pdbx_strand_id
1 'polypeptide(L)'
;MQLRCFYALCILIVVSAQDDQQQCIQCVQAGKTWCGYRKTCEEKTSDCATPIQLALNCPRVPDPAYAYNDSFARYYITPLIGGLFLDTPESCLKLIPHISYYKNVRVQCAKEQTDVHCYGYSAWDPVEKAIIIVFIGASSEMQGLDLTYSSLLQKKIAFFENGRLIKYFNDAFLFLWNGGLERQVRTLKYQYPDFKIYVVGHSMGASLATVAAAYLVKWNMWAPENLRLITMGQPRTGDYEFAQWHDATFPYSYRIISHRDPVPHSPPRIGADAAFHHRYEVWYDNDMAVGQPYTVCQEADGDYCSNKVSNKEGSDHLFYFNLQIKEWGLNGCPAANLTRWCPVTKTCEEKTTNCTTPIIYILNCPRSPDPAYAYNDSFARNYITPLIGGLFLDTPEKCLRQLPYVAYYQNLRVQCNKKHEDAQCYSYVARDTVEKAIIVAIGVSPEIQDANVTAVFGEKVAFFDDGHVYKYFSDAFISLWDSGLEKQVHTLTYLYEDYKLYITGHSLGASIASVGASYLVKWGMFLPKNIKLITFGQTRIGDYDFAEWHDAAFPYSYRVVSRHDPVPHMPPQESDGKPFHHLYEVWYNNDMAVGQPYTICEEADGNYCSNSVTNNVDSDHLFYFNRNIKEWGLNGCPALTSTA
;
A
#
# COMPACT_ATOMS: atom_id res chain seq x y z
N MET A 1 4.29 15.73 32.16
CA MET A 1 2.89 15.26 32.25
C MET A 1 2.15 15.65 30.96
N GLN A 2 2.49 15.05 29.81
CA GLN A 2 1.83 15.39 28.52
C GLN A 2 2.16 14.44 27.35
N LEU A 3 2.35 13.13 27.59
CA LEU A 3 2.61 12.16 26.51
C LEU A 3 1.84 10.82 26.65
N ARG A 4 0.72 10.81 27.39
CA ARG A 4 -0.14 9.62 27.59
C ARG A 4 -1.42 9.59 26.73
N CYS A 5 -1.70 10.61 25.91
CA CYS A 5 -2.99 10.71 25.19
C CYS A 5 -3.01 10.10 23.78
N PHE A 6 -1.89 9.97 23.07
CA PHE A 6 -1.92 9.56 21.65
C PHE A 6 -1.90 8.04 21.40
N TYR A 7 -1.29 7.25 22.30
CA TYR A 7 -1.26 5.78 22.20
C TYR A 7 -2.58 5.11 22.59
N ALA A 8 -3.26 5.73 23.56
CA ALA A 8 -4.60 5.36 23.94
C ALA A 8 -5.55 5.57 22.75
N LEU A 9 -5.35 6.64 21.96
CA LEU A 9 -6.25 7.05 20.87
C LEU A 9 -6.39 6.00 19.75
N CYS A 10 -5.34 5.42 19.16
CA CYS A 10 -5.54 4.50 18.01
C CYS A 10 -6.17 3.15 18.40
N ILE A 11 -5.76 2.56 19.53
CA ILE A 11 -6.39 1.34 20.06
C ILE A 11 -7.81 1.67 20.57
N LEU A 12 -8.00 2.82 21.24
CA LEU A 12 -9.33 3.30 21.59
C LEU A 12 -10.16 3.65 20.35
N ILE A 13 -9.62 4.08 19.22
CA ILE A 13 -10.40 4.45 18.03
C ILE A 13 -10.90 3.19 17.34
N VAL A 14 -10.09 2.14 17.20
CA VAL A 14 -10.57 0.87 16.62
C VAL A 14 -11.53 0.15 17.58
N VAL A 15 -11.21 0.09 18.88
CA VAL A 15 -12.10 -0.48 19.90
C VAL A 15 -13.36 0.36 20.07
N SER A 16 -13.27 1.70 20.09
CA SER A 16 -14.45 2.58 20.20
C SER A 16 -15.26 2.63 18.91
N ALA A 17 -14.67 2.50 17.72
CA ALA A 17 -15.45 2.43 16.48
C ALA A 17 -16.22 1.10 16.39
N GLN A 18 -15.63 -0.01 16.84
CA GLN A 18 -16.31 -1.30 16.91
C GLN A 18 -17.38 -1.32 18.01
N ASP A 19 -17.12 -0.63 19.13
CA ASP A 19 -18.09 -0.41 20.21
C ASP A 19 -19.25 0.51 19.74
N ASP A 20 -18.95 1.62 19.06
CA ASP A 20 -19.92 2.56 18.48
C ASP A 20 -20.79 1.89 17.42
N GLN A 21 -20.20 1.05 16.56
CA GLN A 21 -20.94 0.28 15.57
C GLN A 21 -21.97 -0.61 16.26
N GLN A 22 -21.55 -1.37 17.27
CA GLN A 22 -22.40 -2.31 17.97
C GLN A 22 -23.50 -1.60 18.77
N GLN A 23 -23.15 -0.50 19.46
CA GLN A 23 -24.10 0.34 20.20
C GLN A 23 -25.12 0.99 19.26
N CYS A 24 -24.68 1.49 18.11
CA CYS A 24 -25.56 2.03 17.08
C CYS A 24 -26.54 0.96 16.56
N ILE A 25 -26.05 -0.24 16.23
CA ILE A 25 -26.89 -1.34 15.74
C ILE A 25 -27.95 -1.69 16.78
N GLN A 26 -27.56 -1.85 18.05
CA GLN A 26 -28.49 -2.13 19.15
C GLN A 26 -29.52 -1.02 19.34
N CYS A 27 -29.08 0.24 19.26
CA CYS A 27 -29.95 1.41 19.37
C CYS A 27 -31.04 1.42 18.29
N VAL A 28 -30.62 1.26 17.03
CA VAL A 28 -31.53 1.28 15.88
C VAL A 28 -32.47 0.07 15.89
N GLN A 29 -31.98 -1.11 16.26
CA GLN A 29 -32.81 -2.31 16.42
C GLN A 29 -33.86 -2.17 17.54
N ALA A 30 -33.58 -1.35 18.55
CA ALA A 30 -34.55 -0.99 19.59
C ALA A 30 -35.59 0.06 19.14
N GLY A 31 -35.60 0.46 17.86
CA GLY A 31 -36.50 1.47 17.31
C GLY A 31 -36.14 2.91 17.68
N LYS A 32 -34.92 3.14 18.19
CA LYS A 32 -34.40 4.45 18.59
C LYS A 32 -33.52 5.05 17.51
N THR A 33 -33.14 6.31 17.68
CA THR A 33 -32.23 7.01 16.77
C THR A 33 -30.83 7.08 17.39
N TRP A 34 -29.82 6.64 16.66
CA TRP A 34 -28.43 6.86 17.05
C TRP A 34 -27.95 8.23 16.54
N CYS A 35 -27.39 9.05 17.43
CA CYS A 35 -26.86 10.34 17.05
C CYS A 35 -25.35 10.29 16.76
N GLY A 36 -24.99 10.28 15.46
CA GLY A 36 -23.61 10.03 15.01
C GLY A 36 -22.54 10.91 15.66
N TYR A 37 -22.80 12.21 15.80
CA TYR A 37 -21.85 13.14 16.43
C TYR A 37 -21.67 12.93 17.93
N ARG A 38 -22.77 12.71 18.66
CA ARG A 38 -22.75 12.57 20.13
C ARG A 38 -22.44 11.16 20.60
N LYS A 39 -22.57 10.17 19.69
CA LYS A 39 -22.47 8.74 19.98
C LYS A 39 -23.46 8.31 21.07
N THR A 40 -24.71 8.78 20.96
CA THR A 40 -25.78 8.54 21.93
C THR A 40 -27.00 7.91 21.27
N CYS A 41 -27.69 7.04 22.03
CA CYS A 41 -28.97 6.47 21.62
C CYS A 41 -30.13 7.30 22.18
N GLU A 42 -30.92 7.92 21.29
CA GLU A 42 -31.94 8.91 21.66
C GLU A 42 -33.35 8.46 21.24
N GLU A 43 -34.35 8.82 22.07
CA GLU A 43 -35.77 8.49 21.83
C GLU A 43 -36.42 9.32 20.71
N LYS A 44 -35.83 10.48 20.35
CA LYS A 44 -36.37 11.41 19.33
C LYS A 44 -35.25 11.99 18.48
N THR A 45 -35.56 12.29 17.22
CA THR A 45 -34.62 12.87 16.23
C THR A 45 -34.36 14.37 16.42
N SER A 46 -35.17 15.09 17.19
CA SER A 46 -35.22 16.56 17.18
C SER A 46 -33.95 17.26 17.64
N ASP A 47 -33.09 16.58 18.40
CA ASP A 47 -31.84 17.15 18.91
C ASP A 47 -30.60 16.64 18.16
N CYS A 48 -30.76 15.75 17.18
CA CYS A 48 -29.63 15.13 16.51
C CYS A 48 -29.36 15.71 15.11
N ALA A 49 -28.15 16.26 14.90
CA ALA A 49 -27.73 16.81 13.61
C ALA A 49 -27.52 15.74 12.52
N THR A 50 -27.13 14.53 12.91
CA THR A 50 -26.87 13.39 12.00
C THR A 50 -27.58 12.13 12.53
N PRO A 51 -28.91 12.05 12.38
CA PRO A 51 -29.69 10.95 12.93
C PRO A 51 -29.50 9.67 12.09
N ILE A 52 -29.14 8.57 12.74
CA ILE A 52 -29.02 7.25 12.13
C ILE A 52 -30.20 6.40 12.62
N GLN A 53 -31.03 5.97 11.65
CA GLN A 53 -32.23 5.15 11.89
C GLN A 53 -32.18 3.81 11.15
N LEU A 54 -31.11 3.56 10.39
CA LEU A 54 -30.90 2.32 9.66
C LEU A 54 -29.59 1.70 10.13
N ALA A 55 -29.60 0.42 10.50
CA ALA A 55 -28.41 -0.30 10.93
C ALA A 55 -27.32 -0.30 9.84
N LEU A 56 -27.74 -0.32 8.57
CA LEU A 56 -26.87 -0.15 7.40
C LEU A 56 -26.03 1.12 7.46
N ASN A 57 -26.44 2.18 8.18
CA ASN A 57 -25.68 3.43 8.28
C ASN A 57 -24.87 3.55 9.57
N CYS A 58 -24.88 2.56 10.47
CA CYS A 58 -24.08 2.62 11.68
C CYS A 58 -22.57 2.75 11.38
N PRO A 59 -21.81 3.60 12.10
CA PRO A 59 -20.42 3.88 11.76
C PRO A 59 -19.57 2.62 11.69
N ARG A 60 -18.84 2.42 10.58
CA ARG A 60 -17.90 1.32 10.39
C ARG A 60 -16.68 1.81 9.61
N VAL A 61 -15.48 1.37 10.01
CA VAL A 61 -14.24 1.61 9.25
C VAL A 61 -13.81 0.32 8.53
N PRO A 62 -13.15 0.42 7.37
CA PRO A 62 -12.60 -0.76 6.70
C PRO A 62 -11.57 -1.46 7.59
N ASP A 63 -11.50 -2.79 7.45
CA ASP A 63 -10.44 -3.58 8.05
C ASP A 63 -9.09 -3.11 7.49
N PRO A 64 -8.06 -2.85 8.32
CA PRO A 64 -6.74 -2.44 7.86
C PRO A 64 -6.12 -3.34 6.79
N ALA A 65 -6.41 -4.66 6.79
CA ALA A 65 -5.94 -5.60 5.77
C ALA A 65 -6.54 -5.33 4.38
N TYR A 66 -7.66 -4.60 4.31
CA TYR A 66 -8.39 -4.25 3.09
C TYR A 66 -8.53 -2.74 2.93
N ALA A 67 -7.59 -1.96 3.47
CA ALA A 67 -7.63 -0.50 3.43
C ALA A 67 -7.66 0.05 1.99
N TYR A 68 -8.32 1.18 1.82
CA TYR A 68 -8.31 1.92 0.55
C TYR A 68 -6.92 2.43 0.22
N ASN A 69 -6.50 2.28 -1.04
CA ASN A 69 -5.24 2.79 -1.56
C ASN A 69 -5.50 3.81 -2.69
N ASP A 70 -5.25 5.10 -2.43
CA ASP A 70 -5.42 6.20 -3.40
C ASP A 70 -4.53 6.00 -4.63
N SER A 71 -3.28 5.59 -4.45
CA SER A 71 -2.34 5.38 -5.55
C SER A 71 -2.80 4.24 -6.47
N PHE A 72 -3.29 3.14 -5.90
CA PHE A 72 -3.89 2.06 -6.68
C PHE A 72 -5.12 2.55 -7.45
N ALA A 73 -6.03 3.29 -6.82
CA ALA A 73 -7.18 3.86 -7.52
C ALA A 73 -6.78 4.83 -8.64
N ARG A 74 -5.82 5.71 -8.37
CA ARG A 74 -5.35 6.76 -9.27
C ARG A 74 -4.58 6.20 -10.47
N TYR A 75 -3.60 5.33 -10.24
CA TYR A 75 -2.64 4.93 -11.27
C TYR A 75 -2.92 3.54 -11.85
N TYR A 76 -3.68 2.69 -11.15
CA TYR A 76 -4.07 1.38 -11.67
C TYR A 76 -5.53 1.38 -12.17
N ILE A 77 -6.47 1.91 -11.37
CA ILE A 77 -7.90 1.85 -11.73
C ILE A 77 -8.28 2.91 -12.78
N THR A 78 -7.74 4.13 -12.70
CA THR A 78 -8.10 5.20 -13.66
C THR A 78 -7.74 4.85 -15.11
N PRO A 79 -6.55 4.30 -15.45
CA PRO A 79 -6.26 3.89 -16.82
C PRO A 79 -7.18 2.77 -17.32
N LEU A 80 -7.62 1.86 -16.44
CA LEU A 80 -8.61 0.83 -16.80
C LEU A 80 -9.92 1.48 -17.28
N ILE A 81 -10.41 2.47 -16.52
CA ILE A 81 -11.64 3.20 -16.87
C ILE A 81 -11.43 4.06 -18.12
N GLY A 82 -10.29 4.76 -18.24
CA GLY A 82 -9.94 5.54 -19.42
C GLY A 82 -9.96 4.72 -20.71
N GLY A 83 -9.50 3.47 -20.65
CA GLY A 83 -9.50 2.53 -21.78
C GLY A 83 -10.89 2.16 -22.30
N LEU A 84 -11.95 2.37 -21.53
CA LEU A 84 -13.33 2.08 -21.95
C LEU A 84 -13.88 3.07 -22.98
N PHE A 85 -13.31 4.28 -23.07
CA PHE A 85 -13.78 5.31 -24.00
C PHE A 85 -13.24 5.11 -25.42
N LEU A 86 -12.37 4.13 -25.62
CA LEU A 86 -11.76 3.78 -26.90
C LEU A 86 -12.38 2.51 -27.47
N ASP A 87 -12.21 2.28 -28.78
CA ASP A 87 -12.59 1.01 -29.41
C ASP A 87 -11.81 -0.17 -28.80
N THR A 88 -10.53 0.07 -28.49
CA THR A 88 -9.65 -0.88 -27.80
C THR A 88 -8.84 -0.17 -26.70
N PRO A 89 -8.63 -0.81 -25.53
CA PRO A 89 -8.09 -0.12 -24.36
C PRO A 89 -6.54 -0.06 -24.34
N GLU A 90 -5.82 -0.63 -25.31
CA GLU A 90 -4.38 -0.89 -25.16
C GLU A 90 -3.54 0.37 -24.95
N SER A 91 -3.92 1.52 -25.51
CA SER A 91 -3.18 2.78 -25.30
C SER A 91 -3.17 3.20 -23.83
N CYS A 92 -4.31 3.07 -23.16
CA CYS A 92 -4.45 3.34 -21.73
C CYS A 92 -3.78 2.26 -20.89
N LEU A 93 -3.91 0.99 -21.29
CA LEU A 93 -3.31 -0.13 -20.57
C LEU A 93 -1.78 -0.09 -20.57
N LYS A 94 -1.12 0.55 -21.54
CA LYS A 94 0.35 0.78 -21.52
C LYS A 94 0.85 1.56 -20.31
N LEU A 95 -0.03 2.29 -19.62
CA LEU A 95 0.30 2.99 -18.38
C LEU A 95 0.46 2.03 -17.19
N ILE A 96 0.01 0.77 -17.33
CA ILE A 96 0.11 -0.29 -16.33
C ILE A 96 1.12 -1.32 -16.87
N PRO A 97 2.36 -1.38 -16.34
CA PRO A 97 3.50 -2.04 -17.00
C PRO A 97 3.37 -3.54 -17.32
N HIS A 98 2.39 -4.24 -16.75
CA HIS A 98 2.25 -5.70 -16.84
C HIS A 98 0.88 -6.18 -17.32
N ILE A 99 -0.08 -5.28 -17.43
CA ILE A 99 -1.42 -5.67 -17.81
C ILE A 99 -1.48 -6.07 -19.28
N SER A 100 -2.27 -7.08 -19.58
CA SER A 100 -2.54 -7.56 -20.93
C SER A 100 -4.03 -7.50 -21.21
N TYR A 101 -4.38 -6.85 -22.32
CA TYR A 101 -5.74 -6.86 -22.85
C TYR A 101 -6.12 -8.26 -23.34
N TYR A 102 -7.33 -8.70 -23.01
CA TYR A 102 -7.89 -9.94 -23.56
C TYR A 102 -8.88 -9.64 -24.68
N LYS A 103 -10.06 -9.12 -24.33
CA LYS A 103 -11.14 -8.92 -25.29
C LYS A 103 -12.22 -7.99 -24.77
N ASN A 104 -12.85 -7.26 -25.68
CA ASN A 104 -14.04 -6.45 -25.45
C ASN A 104 -15.34 -7.24 -25.65
N VAL A 105 -16.43 -6.74 -25.06
CA VAL A 105 -17.80 -7.22 -25.22
C VAL A 105 -18.69 -6.00 -25.37
N ARG A 106 -19.50 -5.99 -26.42
CA ARG A 106 -20.50 -4.95 -26.67
C ARG A 106 -21.84 -5.60 -26.97
N VAL A 107 -22.88 -5.21 -26.23
CA VAL A 107 -24.25 -5.74 -26.38
C VAL A 107 -25.25 -4.60 -26.30
N GLN A 108 -26.49 -4.83 -26.71
CA GLN A 108 -27.59 -3.90 -26.41
C GLN A 108 -27.97 -4.03 -24.93
N CYS A 109 -28.05 -2.92 -24.21
CA CYS A 109 -28.32 -2.92 -22.77
C CYS A 109 -29.75 -3.33 -22.42
N ALA A 110 -30.70 -3.15 -23.35
CA ALA A 110 -32.11 -3.46 -23.15
C ALA A 110 -32.76 -3.83 -24.47
N LYS A 111 -33.72 -4.76 -24.45
CA LYS A 111 -34.45 -5.18 -25.65
C LYS A 111 -35.33 -4.06 -26.20
N GLU A 112 -35.78 -3.18 -25.32
CA GLU A 112 -36.72 -2.10 -25.61
C GLU A 112 -36.02 -0.80 -26.07
N GLN A 113 -34.69 -0.73 -26.01
CA GLN A 113 -33.91 0.44 -26.44
C GLN A 113 -32.75 0.02 -27.35
N THR A 114 -32.98 0.06 -28.66
CA THR A 114 -32.04 -0.42 -29.68
C THR A 114 -30.74 0.39 -29.77
N ASP A 115 -30.75 1.62 -29.26
CA ASP A 115 -29.67 2.58 -29.47
C ASP A 115 -28.68 2.60 -28.29
N VAL A 116 -29.03 1.96 -27.17
CA VAL A 116 -28.24 1.96 -25.94
C VAL A 116 -27.41 0.68 -25.85
N HIS A 117 -26.08 0.85 -25.93
CA HIS A 117 -25.13 -0.26 -25.90
C HIS A 117 -24.37 -0.29 -24.57
N CYS A 118 -24.23 -1.50 -24.05
CA CYS A 118 -23.44 -1.82 -22.87
C CYS A 118 -22.09 -2.33 -23.35
N TYR A 119 -21.03 -1.85 -22.73
CA TYR A 119 -19.67 -2.20 -23.09
C TYR A 119 -18.86 -2.57 -21.86
N GLY A 120 -18.00 -3.56 -22.04
CA GLY A 120 -16.95 -3.87 -21.09
C GLY A 120 -15.83 -4.63 -21.77
N TYR A 121 -14.72 -4.78 -21.07
CA TYR A 121 -13.63 -5.63 -21.53
C TYR A 121 -13.02 -6.42 -20.38
N SER A 122 -12.27 -7.45 -20.75
CA SER A 122 -11.46 -8.22 -19.83
C SER A 122 -9.97 -8.06 -20.12
N ALA A 123 -9.18 -8.15 -19.07
CA ALA A 123 -7.73 -8.09 -19.07
C ALA A 123 -7.17 -9.01 -17.98
N TRP A 124 -5.85 -9.19 -17.94
CA TRP A 124 -5.17 -9.86 -16.83
C TRP A 124 -3.82 -9.22 -16.56
N ASP A 125 -3.36 -9.32 -15.33
CA ASP A 125 -2.07 -8.83 -14.88
C ASP A 125 -1.32 -9.99 -14.17
N PRO A 126 -0.21 -10.47 -14.73
CA PRO A 126 0.56 -11.57 -14.16
C PRO A 126 1.37 -11.18 -12.93
N VAL A 127 1.67 -9.90 -12.72
CA VAL A 127 2.41 -9.40 -11.54
C VAL A 127 1.45 -9.29 -10.37
N GLU A 128 0.30 -8.66 -10.60
CA GLU A 128 -0.77 -8.64 -9.60
C GLU A 128 -1.42 -10.02 -9.39
N LYS A 129 -1.17 -10.99 -10.28
CA LYS A 129 -1.93 -12.25 -10.35
C LYS A 129 -3.44 -11.97 -10.35
N ALA A 130 -3.89 -11.04 -11.19
CA ALA A 130 -5.28 -10.59 -11.23
C ALA A 130 -5.91 -10.76 -12.61
N ILE A 131 -7.15 -11.26 -12.63
CA ILE A 131 -8.06 -11.14 -13.78
C ILE A 131 -8.88 -9.88 -13.58
N ILE A 132 -9.11 -9.12 -14.65
CA ILE A 132 -9.71 -7.79 -14.56
C ILE A 132 -10.91 -7.73 -15.49
N ILE A 133 -12.03 -7.22 -14.99
CA ILE A 133 -13.23 -6.92 -15.78
C ILE A 133 -13.58 -5.46 -15.56
N VAL A 134 -13.79 -4.74 -16.66
CA VAL A 134 -14.06 -3.31 -16.63
C VAL A 134 -15.35 -3.01 -17.39
N PHE A 135 -16.23 -2.21 -16.80
CA PHE A 135 -17.53 -1.83 -17.36
C PHE A 135 -17.69 -0.31 -17.50
N ILE A 136 -18.23 0.14 -18.63
CA ILE A 136 -18.62 1.54 -18.84
C ILE A 136 -20.13 1.68 -18.85
N GLY A 137 -20.56 2.89 -18.54
CA GLY A 137 -21.90 3.36 -18.82
C GLY A 137 -22.28 3.42 -20.30
N ALA A 138 -23.54 3.72 -20.59
CA ALA A 138 -24.06 3.87 -21.95
C ALA A 138 -23.48 5.11 -22.67
N SER A 139 -23.23 4.99 -23.98
CA SER A 139 -22.65 6.07 -24.80
C SER A 139 -23.50 7.36 -24.89
N SER A 140 -24.78 7.32 -24.47
CA SER A 140 -25.73 8.45 -24.48
C SER A 140 -25.78 9.24 -23.16
N GLU A 141 -25.00 8.86 -22.14
CA GLU A 141 -25.11 9.33 -20.73
C GLU A 141 -24.98 10.84 -20.48
N MET A 142 -24.69 11.65 -21.51
CA MET A 142 -24.51 13.10 -21.36
C MET A 142 -25.57 13.98 -22.01
N GLN A 143 -26.62 13.43 -22.64
CA GLN A 143 -27.73 14.27 -23.12
C GLN A 143 -28.82 14.54 -22.06
N GLY A 144 -28.52 14.26 -20.79
CA GLY A 144 -29.33 14.58 -19.62
C GLY A 144 -29.64 13.35 -18.79
N LEU A 145 -29.61 13.51 -17.46
CA LEU A 145 -30.33 12.67 -16.51
C LEU A 145 -31.84 12.86 -16.73
N ASP A 146 -32.31 12.54 -17.94
CA ASP A 146 -33.69 12.78 -18.36
C ASP A 146 -34.63 11.78 -17.69
N LEU A 147 -35.92 12.11 -17.67
CA LEU A 147 -37.02 11.36 -17.04
C LEU A 147 -37.03 9.85 -17.42
N THR A 148 -36.45 9.49 -18.57
CA THR A 148 -36.24 8.11 -19.04
C THR A 148 -35.26 7.32 -18.16
N TYR A 149 -34.15 7.89 -17.71
CA TYR A 149 -33.17 7.22 -16.85
C TYR A 149 -33.79 6.85 -15.50
N SER A 150 -34.53 7.78 -14.88
CA SER A 150 -35.21 7.53 -13.61
C SER A 150 -36.25 6.41 -13.71
N SER A 151 -36.98 6.31 -14.83
CA SER A 151 -37.98 5.26 -15.04
C SER A 151 -37.39 3.84 -15.15
N LEU A 152 -36.16 3.72 -15.68
CA LEU A 152 -35.46 2.44 -15.80
C LEU A 152 -35.05 1.87 -14.44
N LEU A 153 -34.88 2.73 -13.44
CA LEU A 153 -34.34 2.36 -12.14
C LEU A 153 -35.40 2.05 -11.08
N GLN A 154 -36.69 2.19 -11.41
CA GLN A 154 -37.79 1.93 -10.47
C GLN A 154 -38.01 0.43 -10.24
N LYS A 155 -37.89 -0.38 -11.30
CA LYS A 155 -38.17 -1.82 -11.21
C LYS A 155 -36.99 -2.55 -10.59
N LYS A 156 -37.28 -3.35 -9.56
CA LYS A 156 -36.33 -4.26 -8.93
C LYS A 156 -36.67 -5.72 -9.20
N ILE A 157 -35.66 -6.58 -9.23
CA ILE A 157 -35.77 -8.03 -9.40
C ILE A 157 -35.07 -8.74 -8.25
N ALA A 158 -35.61 -9.88 -7.80
CA ALA A 158 -35.00 -10.66 -6.74
C ALA A 158 -33.58 -11.10 -7.12
N PHE A 159 -32.63 -10.86 -6.21
CA PHE A 159 -31.27 -11.39 -6.30
C PHE A 159 -31.16 -12.54 -5.29
N PHE A 160 -31.54 -13.74 -5.76
CA PHE A 160 -31.64 -14.93 -4.91
C PHE A 160 -32.44 -14.64 -3.63
N GLU A 161 -31.92 -15.06 -2.48
CA GLU A 161 -32.44 -14.76 -1.14
C GLU A 161 -31.90 -13.47 -0.50
N ASN A 162 -31.09 -12.68 -1.22
CA ASN A 162 -30.35 -11.54 -0.65
C ASN A 162 -30.85 -10.18 -1.15
N GLY A 163 -32.17 -9.99 -1.11
CA GLY A 163 -32.79 -8.74 -1.52
C GLY A 163 -33.04 -8.65 -3.03
N ARG A 164 -33.03 -7.42 -3.55
CA ARG A 164 -33.39 -7.12 -4.93
C ARG A 164 -32.42 -6.13 -5.56
N LEU A 165 -32.03 -6.44 -6.78
CA LEU A 165 -31.27 -5.56 -7.65
C LEU A 165 -32.21 -4.69 -8.47
N ILE A 166 -31.76 -3.51 -8.88
CA ILE A 166 -32.44 -2.77 -9.94
C ILE A 166 -32.38 -3.62 -11.22
N LYS A 167 -33.55 -3.89 -11.79
CA LYS A 167 -33.75 -4.82 -12.90
C LYS A 167 -32.90 -4.45 -14.11
N TYR A 168 -32.80 -3.16 -14.41
CA TYR A 168 -32.03 -2.67 -15.55
C TYR A 168 -30.53 -3.06 -15.43
N PHE A 169 -29.89 -2.79 -14.28
CA PHE A 169 -28.49 -3.16 -14.07
C PHE A 169 -28.27 -4.67 -14.10
N ASN A 170 -29.20 -5.42 -13.51
CA ASN A 170 -29.19 -6.88 -13.56
C ASN A 170 -29.22 -7.41 -15.00
N ASP A 171 -30.19 -6.96 -15.79
CA ASP A 171 -30.38 -7.44 -17.16
C ASP A 171 -29.22 -7.02 -18.06
N ALA A 172 -28.75 -5.79 -17.94
CA ALA A 172 -27.60 -5.28 -18.69
C ALA A 172 -26.34 -6.12 -18.41
N PHE A 173 -26.08 -6.46 -17.15
CA PHE A 173 -24.99 -7.38 -16.81
C PHE A 173 -25.20 -8.76 -17.43
N LEU A 174 -26.39 -9.34 -17.32
CA LEU A 174 -26.67 -10.67 -17.90
C LEU A 174 -26.57 -10.67 -19.43
N PHE A 175 -26.91 -9.57 -20.11
CA PHE A 175 -26.67 -9.44 -21.54
C PHE A 175 -25.19 -9.44 -21.87
N LEU A 176 -24.35 -8.71 -21.12
CA LEU A 176 -22.90 -8.73 -21.30
C LEU A 176 -22.31 -10.12 -21.02
N TRP A 177 -22.76 -10.75 -19.92
CA TRP A 177 -22.37 -12.09 -19.51
C TRP A 177 -22.62 -13.10 -20.64
N ASN A 178 -23.87 -13.18 -21.11
CA ASN A 178 -24.30 -14.08 -22.17
C ASN A 178 -23.76 -13.68 -23.56
N GLY A 179 -23.45 -12.39 -23.75
CA GLY A 179 -22.89 -11.84 -24.99
C GLY A 179 -21.42 -12.18 -25.22
N GLY A 180 -20.79 -12.93 -24.31
CA GLY A 180 -19.45 -13.48 -24.48
C GLY A 180 -18.54 -13.27 -23.28
N LEU A 181 -18.89 -12.38 -22.34
CA LEU A 181 -18.07 -12.12 -21.16
C LEU A 181 -17.89 -13.39 -20.32
N GLU A 182 -18.93 -14.23 -20.20
CA GLU A 182 -18.82 -15.52 -19.49
C GLU A 182 -17.65 -16.36 -20.01
N ARG A 183 -17.58 -16.53 -21.34
CA ARG A 183 -16.55 -17.33 -21.99
C ARG A 183 -15.17 -16.74 -21.74
N GLN A 184 -15.04 -15.41 -21.77
CA GLN A 184 -13.77 -14.73 -21.51
C GLN A 184 -13.30 -14.98 -20.07
N VAL A 185 -14.18 -14.71 -19.11
CA VAL A 185 -13.89 -14.86 -17.68
C VAL A 185 -13.56 -16.30 -17.32
N ARG A 186 -14.31 -17.29 -17.84
CA ARG A 186 -14.01 -18.71 -17.63
C ARG A 186 -12.69 -19.14 -18.26
N THR A 187 -12.37 -18.62 -19.44
CA THR A 187 -11.09 -18.93 -20.12
C THR A 187 -9.92 -18.40 -19.32
N LEU A 188 -9.96 -17.13 -18.90
CA LEU A 188 -8.91 -16.52 -18.08
C LEU A 188 -8.79 -17.24 -16.73
N LYS A 189 -9.90 -17.57 -16.07
CA LYS A 189 -9.88 -18.31 -14.80
C LYS A 189 -9.27 -19.71 -14.96
N TYR A 190 -9.57 -20.41 -16.06
CA TYR A 190 -8.97 -21.72 -16.32
C TYR A 190 -7.47 -21.62 -16.59
N GLN A 191 -7.05 -20.58 -17.32
CA GLN A 191 -5.65 -20.34 -17.63
C GLN A 191 -4.84 -19.89 -16.40
N TYR A 192 -5.48 -19.15 -15.49
CA TYR A 192 -4.87 -18.59 -14.29
C TYR A 192 -5.71 -18.92 -13.04
N PRO A 193 -5.68 -20.18 -12.57
CA PRO A 193 -6.58 -20.65 -11.51
C PRO A 193 -6.38 -19.95 -10.16
N ASP A 194 -5.14 -19.52 -9.88
CA ASP A 194 -4.75 -18.87 -8.62
C ASP A 194 -4.90 -17.35 -8.66
N PHE A 195 -5.42 -16.77 -9.76
CA PHE A 195 -5.55 -15.32 -9.87
C PHE A 195 -6.78 -14.81 -9.11
N LYS A 196 -6.58 -13.70 -8.37
CA LYS A 196 -7.66 -12.87 -7.83
C LYS A 196 -8.41 -12.18 -8.96
N ILE A 197 -9.55 -11.56 -8.65
CA ILE A 197 -10.36 -10.82 -9.65
C ILE A 197 -10.63 -9.39 -9.23
N TYR A 198 -10.38 -8.45 -10.15
CA TYR A 198 -10.72 -7.05 -10.02
C TYR A 198 -11.93 -6.74 -10.91
N VAL A 199 -12.96 -6.16 -10.31
CA VAL A 199 -14.16 -5.72 -11.02
C VAL A 199 -14.25 -4.21 -10.90
N VAL A 200 -14.25 -3.54 -12.04
CA VAL A 200 -14.11 -2.09 -12.13
C VAL A 200 -15.24 -1.49 -12.96
N GLY A 201 -15.74 -0.32 -12.57
CA GLY A 201 -16.67 0.41 -13.44
C GLY A 201 -16.86 1.87 -13.09
N HIS A 202 -17.32 2.63 -14.07
CA HIS A 202 -17.68 4.05 -13.95
C HIS A 202 -19.16 4.27 -14.32
N SER A 203 -19.83 5.22 -13.67
CA SER A 203 -21.23 5.59 -13.97
C SER A 203 -22.16 4.38 -13.84
N MET A 204 -23.07 4.15 -14.79
CA MET A 204 -23.87 2.92 -14.87
C MET A 204 -23.01 1.65 -14.86
N GLY A 205 -21.83 1.68 -15.49
CA GLY A 205 -20.86 0.60 -15.46
C GLY A 205 -20.39 0.23 -14.04
N ALA A 206 -20.39 1.17 -13.10
CA ALA A 206 -20.10 0.87 -11.69
C ALA A 206 -21.20 0.00 -11.04
N SER A 207 -22.47 0.25 -11.35
CA SER A 207 -23.54 -0.65 -10.90
C SER A 207 -23.44 -2.02 -11.57
N LEU A 208 -23.04 -2.09 -12.85
CA LEU A 208 -22.77 -3.37 -13.52
C LEU A 208 -21.60 -4.12 -12.86
N ALA A 209 -20.55 -3.42 -12.46
CA ALA A 209 -19.42 -3.98 -11.71
C ALA A 209 -19.86 -4.58 -10.37
N THR A 210 -20.73 -3.88 -9.64
CA THR A 210 -21.32 -4.37 -8.38
C THR A 210 -22.16 -5.63 -8.60
N VAL A 211 -23.04 -5.61 -9.60
CA VAL A 211 -23.84 -6.79 -9.97
C VAL A 211 -22.95 -7.96 -10.40
N ALA A 212 -21.91 -7.70 -11.21
CA ALA A 212 -20.97 -8.71 -11.66
C ALA A 212 -20.23 -9.35 -10.47
N ALA A 213 -19.68 -8.54 -9.56
CA ALA A 213 -19.03 -9.04 -8.35
C ALA A 213 -19.96 -9.93 -7.51
N ALA A 214 -21.21 -9.50 -7.32
CA ALA A 214 -22.23 -10.26 -6.62
C ALA A 214 -22.50 -11.63 -7.26
N TYR A 215 -22.66 -11.68 -8.59
CA TYR A 215 -22.88 -12.93 -9.31
C TYR A 215 -21.64 -13.85 -9.30
N LEU A 216 -20.44 -13.31 -9.45
CA LEU A 216 -19.19 -14.08 -9.43
C LEU A 216 -18.99 -14.81 -8.10
N VAL A 217 -19.31 -14.16 -6.98
CA VAL A 217 -19.31 -14.80 -5.66
C VAL A 217 -20.46 -15.79 -5.52
N LYS A 218 -21.69 -15.43 -5.93
CA LYS A 218 -22.86 -16.33 -5.83
C LYS A 218 -22.74 -17.59 -6.67
N TRP A 219 -22.08 -17.52 -7.82
CA TRP A 219 -21.76 -18.68 -8.66
C TRP A 219 -20.50 -19.42 -8.22
N ASN A 220 -19.92 -19.05 -7.09
CA ASN A 220 -18.72 -19.68 -6.53
C ASN A 220 -17.54 -19.68 -7.52
N MET A 221 -17.42 -18.62 -8.33
CA MET A 221 -16.29 -18.47 -9.24
C MET A 221 -15.07 -17.89 -8.53
N TRP A 222 -15.26 -17.02 -7.53
CA TRP A 222 -14.20 -16.53 -6.65
C TRP A 222 -14.71 -16.44 -5.22
N ALA A 223 -13.82 -16.70 -4.26
CA ALA A 223 -14.07 -16.38 -2.86
C ALA A 223 -14.04 -14.84 -2.67
N PRO A 224 -14.87 -14.27 -1.78
CA PRO A 224 -14.97 -12.81 -1.61
C PRO A 224 -13.64 -12.12 -1.28
N GLU A 225 -12.76 -12.75 -0.51
CA GLU A 225 -11.43 -12.28 -0.14
C GLU A 225 -10.47 -12.15 -1.34
N ASN A 226 -10.75 -12.87 -2.42
CA ASN A 226 -9.99 -12.84 -3.67
C ASN A 226 -10.66 -11.95 -4.73
N LEU A 227 -11.63 -11.11 -4.35
CA LEU A 227 -12.30 -10.17 -5.22
C LEU A 227 -12.10 -8.73 -4.72
N ARG A 228 -11.64 -7.84 -5.61
CA ARG A 228 -11.65 -6.39 -5.35
C ARG A 228 -12.66 -5.70 -6.26
N LEU A 229 -13.62 -5.01 -5.67
CA LEU A 229 -14.59 -4.18 -6.38
C LEU A 229 -14.23 -2.70 -6.21
N ILE A 230 -13.92 -2.00 -7.30
CA ILE A 230 -13.63 -0.56 -7.28
C ILE A 230 -14.47 0.14 -8.32
N THR A 231 -15.22 1.15 -7.89
CA THR A 231 -16.11 1.87 -8.78
C THR A 231 -15.94 3.38 -8.69
N MET A 232 -16.35 4.10 -9.73
CA MET A 232 -16.35 5.56 -9.79
C MET A 232 -17.76 6.07 -10.13
N GLY A 233 -18.31 6.96 -9.30
CA GLY A 233 -19.61 7.59 -9.57
C GLY A 233 -20.77 6.60 -9.59
N GLN A 234 -20.73 5.59 -8.70
CA GLN A 234 -21.70 4.50 -8.71
C GLN A 234 -23.11 4.98 -8.30
N PRO A 235 -24.16 4.77 -9.12
CA PRO A 235 -25.56 4.93 -8.70
C PRO A 235 -26.00 3.80 -7.76
N ARG A 236 -27.03 4.02 -6.94
CA ARG A 236 -27.54 2.98 -6.01
C ARG A 236 -28.02 1.77 -6.81
N THR A 237 -27.62 0.57 -6.39
CA THR A 237 -27.72 -0.63 -7.25
C THR A 237 -28.85 -1.58 -6.84
N GLY A 238 -29.28 -1.57 -5.58
CA GLY A 238 -30.26 -2.51 -5.05
C GLY A 238 -31.06 -1.95 -3.88
N ASP A 239 -31.92 -2.79 -3.30
CA ASP A 239 -32.64 -2.48 -2.07
C ASP A 239 -31.75 -2.64 -0.82
N TYR A 240 -32.37 -2.44 0.33
CA TYR A 240 -31.68 -2.42 1.62
C TYR A 240 -31.06 -3.78 1.95
N GLU A 241 -31.80 -4.85 1.72
CA GLU A 241 -31.38 -6.23 1.96
C GLU A 241 -30.19 -6.61 1.07
N PHE A 242 -30.18 -6.17 -0.19
CA PHE A 242 -29.02 -6.36 -1.07
C PHE A 242 -27.79 -5.59 -0.58
N ALA A 243 -27.95 -4.32 -0.21
CA ALA A 243 -26.85 -3.50 0.31
C ALA A 243 -26.25 -4.09 1.60
N GLN A 244 -27.09 -4.59 2.51
CA GLN A 244 -26.63 -5.27 3.73
C GLN A 244 -25.87 -6.56 3.44
N TRP A 245 -26.39 -7.39 2.53
CA TRP A 245 -25.71 -8.62 2.14
C TRP A 245 -24.35 -8.32 1.50
N HIS A 246 -24.29 -7.31 0.65
CA HIS A 246 -23.06 -6.89 -0.01
C HIS A 246 -21.99 -6.46 1.02
N ASP A 247 -22.36 -5.61 1.99
CA ASP A 247 -21.48 -5.13 3.08
C ASP A 247 -20.93 -6.25 3.98
N ALA A 248 -21.69 -7.32 4.12
CA ALA A 248 -21.29 -8.49 4.89
C ALA A 248 -20.40 -9.45 4.09
N THR A 249 -20.47 -9.39 2.75
CA THR A 249 -19.83 -10.37 1.86
C THR A 249 -18.46 -9.91 1.38
N PHE A 250 -18.33 -8.64 0.97
CA PHE A 250 -17.12 -8.17 0.28
C PHE A 250 -16.18 -7.40 1.22
N PRO A 251 -14.99 -7.94 1.53
CA PRO A 251 -14.03 -7.24 2.38
C PRO A 251 -13.39 -6.03 1.67
N TYR A 252 -13.19 -6.12 0.35
CA TYR A 252 -12.64 -5.04 -0.48
C TYR A 252 -13.67 -4.56 -1.51
N SER A 253 -14.47 -3.56 -1.12
CA SER A 253 -15.39 -2.86 -2.02
C SER A 253 -15.36 -1.35 -1.75
N TYR A 254 -15.02 -0.58 -2.78
CA TYR A 254 -14.91 0.88 -2.68
C TYR A 254 -15.62 1.58 -3.84
N ARG A 255 -16.41 2.60 -3.50
CA ARG A 255 -17.08 3.52 -4.42
C ARG A 255 -16.43 4.89 -4.29
N ILE A 256 -15.71 5.31 -5.31
CA ILE A 256 -15.01 6.60 -5.35
C ILE A 256 -15.98 7.64 -5.90
N ILE A 257 -16.21 8.70 -5.14
CA ILE A 257 -17.15 9.76 -5.49
C ILE A 257 -16.41 11.10 -5.58
N SER A 258 -16.54 11.74 -6.73
CA SER A 258 -15.95 13.05 -6.99
C SER A 258 -16.89 14.17 -6.55
N HIS A 259 -16.39 15.05 -5.69
CA HIS A 259 -16.96 16.34 -5.31
C HIS A 259 -18.50 16.34 -5.20
N ARG A 260 -19.20 16.93 -6.17
CA ARG A 260 -20.66 17.11 -6.16
C ARG A 260 -21.36 16.27 -7.23
N ASP A 261 -20.77 15.15 -7.62
CA ASP A 261 -21.32 14.21 -8.60
C ASP A 261 -22.77 13.83 -8.27
N PRO A 262 -23.75 14.08 -9.18
CA PRO A 262 -25.16 13.77 -8.94
C PRO A 262 -25.53 12.28 -9.04
N VAL A 263 -24.71 11.48 -9.72
CA VAL A 263 -25.09 10.10 -10.10
C VAL A 263 -25.21 9.17 -8.89
N PRO A 264 -24.30 9.21 -7.90
CA PRO A 264 -24.43 8.40 -6.68
C PRO A 264 -25.71 8.66 -5.90
N HIS A 265 -26.35 9.80 -6.05
CA HIS A 265 -27.59 10.11 -5.33
C HIS A 265 -28.85 9.54 -5.99
N SER A 266 -28.71 8.73 -7.06
CA SER A 266 -29.82 8.14 -7.82
C SER A 266 -29.75 6.61 -7.84
N PRO A 267 -30.89 5.89 -7.78
CA PRO A 267 -32.25 6.35 -7.44
C PRO A 267 -32.36 6.90 -6.02
N PRO A 268 -33.46 7.58 -5.63
CA PRO A 268 -33.62 8.11 -4.29
C PRO A 268 -33.57 7.04 -3.19
N ARG A 269 -33.10 7.41 -1.99
CA ARG A 269 -33.11 6.56 -0.78
C ARG A 269 -34.45 6.55 -0.01
N ILE A 270 -35.45 7.24 -0.53
CA ILE A 270 -36.77 7.42 0.10
C ILE A 270 -37.89 7.12 -0.90
N GLY A 271 -39.05 6.71 -0.39
CA GLY A 271 -40.24 6.40 -1.19
C GLY A 271 -40.33 4.94 -1.63
N ALA A 272 -41.34 4.62 -2.44
CA ALA A 272 -41.62 3.25 -2.88
C ALA A 272 -40.48 2.63 -3.71
N ASP A 273 -39.70 3.48 -4.38
CA ASP A 273 -38.59 3.07 -5.24
C ASP A 273 -37.23 3.13 -4.53
N ALA A 274 -37.21 3.26 -3.19
CA ALA A 274 -35.99 3.40 -2.40
C ALA A 274 -34.92 2.35 -2.77
N ALA A 275 -33.72 2.82 -3.03
CA ALA A 275 -32.52 2.02 -3.24
C ALA A 275 -31.45 2.45 -2.23
N PHE A 276 -30.45 1.60 -2.01
CA PHE A 276 -29.40 1.83 -1.02
C PHE A 276 -28.02 1.52 -1.58
N HIS A 277 -27.03 2.27 -1.11
CA HIS A 277 -25.62 1.94 -1.32
C HIS A 277 -25.10 0.93 -0.31
N HIS A 278 -24.15 0.13 -0.78
CA HIS A 278 -23.22 -0.62 0.07
C HIS A 278 -21.99 0.26 0.41
N ARG A 279 -21.24 -0.14 1.42
CA ARG A 279 -19.93 0.39 1.81
C ARG A 279 -18.82 -0.11 0.87
N TYR A 280 -17.67 0.57 0.81
CA TYR A 280 -17.37 1.88 1.42
C TYR A 280 -17.43 2.98 0.35
N GLU A 281 -17.87 4.17 0.74
CA GLU A 281 -17.69 5.37 -0.08
C GLU A 281 -16.33 6.01 0.26
N VAL A 282 -15.60 6.44 -0.78
CA VAL A 282 -14.42 7.29 -0.67
C VAL A 282 -14.75 8.60 -1.37
N TRP A 283 -14.94 9.65 -0.57
CA TRP A 283 -15.40 10.93 -1.06
C TRP A 283 -14.26 11.94 -1.10
N TYR A 284 -14.08 12.56 -2.26
CA TYR A 284 -13.13 13.63 -2.49
C TYR A 284 -13.89 14.93 -2.70
N ASP A 285 -13.96 15.76 -1.67
CA ASP A 285 -14.58 17.08 -1.74
C ASP A 285 -13.58 18.12 -2.29
N ASN A 286 -12.98 17.81 -3.45
CA ASN A 286 -11.95 18.59 -4.14
C ASN A 286 -11.69 18.02 -5.56
N ASP A 287 -10.70 18.57 -6.25
CA ASP A 287 -10.30 18.18 -7.61
C ASP A 287 -9.57 16.82 -7.68
N MET A 288 -9.41 16.14 -6.53
CA MET A 288 -8.72 14.86 -6.40
C MET A 288 -7.23 14.94 -6.82
N ALA A 289 -6.60 16.12 -6.74
CA ALA A 289 -5.19 16.26 -7.08
C ALA A 289 -4.30 15.45 -6.12
N VAL A 290 -3.07 15.13 -6.55
CA VAL A 290 -2.12 14.35 -5.74
C VAL A 290 -1.89 15.07 -4.40
N GLY A 291 -2.01 14.32 -3.29
CA GLY A 291 -1.84 14.84 -1.93
C GLY A 291 -3.03 15.59 -1.35
N GLN A 292 -4.11 15.79 -2.11
CA GLN A 292 -5.35 16.35 -1.55
C GLN A 292 -6.07 15.32 -0.66
N PRO A 293 -6.73 15.78 0.42
CA PRO A 293 -7.39 14.89 1.36
C PRO A 293 -8.64 14.24 0.77
N TYR A 294 -8.98 13.06 1.27
CA TYR A 294 -10.24 12.36 1.00
C TYR A 294 -10.82 11.80 2.29
N THR A 295 -12.10 11.45 2.26
CA THR A 295 -12.80 10.84 3.40
C THR A 295 -13.24 9.42 3.04
N VAL A 296 -12.81 8.43 3.81
CA VAL A 296 -13.45 7.09 3.79
C VAL A 296 -14.66 7.13 4.71
N CYS A 297 -15.84 6.95 4.12
CA CYS A 297 -17.10 7.22 4.79
C CYS A 297 -17.51 6.06 5.71
N GLN A 298 -17.92 6.41 6.93
CA GLN A 298 -18.26 5.42 7.95
C GLN A 298 -19.70 4.88 7.81
N GLU A 299 -20.57 5.66 7.17
CA GLU A 299 -21.94 5.29 6.84
C GLU A 299 -22.00 4.77 5.39
N ALA A 300 -22.92 3.85 5.10
CA ALA A 300 -23.09 3.32 3.74
C ALA A 300 -23.82 4.31 2.81
N ASP A 301 -24.92 4.90 3.30
CA ASP A 301 -25.83 5.73 2.51
C ASP A 301 -26.68 6.69 3.38
N GLY A 302 -26.12 7.13 4.51
CA GLY A 302 -26.76 8.14 5.37
C GLY A 302 -26.50 9.55 4.89
N ASP A 303 -26.96 10.55 5.66
CA ASP A 303 -26.70 11.97 5.40
C ASP A 303 -25.26 12.35 5.82
N TYR A 304 -24.29 11.59 5.28
CA TYR A 304 -22.87 11.65 5.53
C TYR A 304 -22.09 11.68 4.21
N CYS A 305 -20.87 12.24 4.21
CA CYS A 305 -20.04 12.43 3.00
C CYS A 305 -20.80 13.10 1.83
N SER A 306 -20.73 12.54 0.62
CA SER A 306 -21.29 13.14 -0.60
C SER A 306 -22.80 13.35 -0.52
N ASN A 307 -23.52 12.59 0.31
CA ASN A 307 -24.97 12.79 0.54
C ASN A 307 -25.29 14.12 1.25
N LYS A 308 -24.31 14.80 1.88
CA LYS A 308 -24.50 16.14 2.48
C LYS A 308 -24.59 17.26 1.44
N VAL A 309 -24.12 17.01 0.22
CA VAL A 309 -24.06 18.02 -0.83
C VAL A 309 -25.45 18.24 -1.43
N SER A 310 -25.99 19.45 -1.26
CA SER A 310 -27.29 19.83 -1.82
C SER A 310 -27.22 20.37 -3.26
N ASN A 311 -26.10 21.01 -3.65
CA ASN A 311 -25.87 21.61 -4.95
C ASN A 311 -25.01 20.71 -5.84
N LYS A 312 -25.65 19.80 -6.56
CA LYS A 312 -24.96 18.83 -7.42
C LYS A 312 -24.51 19.45 -8.74
N GLU A 313 -23.41 18.96 -9.29
CA GLU A 313 -22.82 19.45 -10.54
C GLU A 313 -22.53 18.30 -11.50
N GLY A 314 -23.11 18.37 -12.70
CA GLY A 314 -23.03 17.28 -13.67
C GLY A 314 -21.63 17.08 -14.24
N SER A 315 -20.81 18.14 -14.30
CA SER A 315 -19.42 18.01 -14.76
C SER A 315 -18.59 17.12 -13.85
N ASP A 316 -18.82 17.16 -12.54
CA ASP A 316 -18.02 16.45 -11.54
C ASP A 316 -18.09 14.93 -11.74
N HIS A 317 -19.15 14.42 -12.37
CA HIS A 317 -19.30 13.01 -12.74
C HIS A 317 -18.25 12.48 -13.74
N LEU A 318 -17.57 13.37 -14.48
CA LEU A 318 -16.48 12.99 -15.39
C LEU A 318 -15.10 13.49 -14.93
N PHE A 319 -15.00 14.12 -13.76
CA PHE A 319 -13.72 14.59 -13.24
C PHE A 319 -13.25 13.70 -12.09
N TYR A 320 -12.23 12.90 -12.34
CA TYR A 320 -11.60 12.04 -11.32
C TYR A 320 -10.09 12.22 -11.37
N PHE A 321 -9.45 12.35 -10.21
CA PHE A 321 -8.00 12.49 -10.07
C PHE A 321 -7.37 13.62 -10.91
N ASN A 322 -8.01 14.79 -10.91
CA ASN A 322 -7.65 15.96 -11.73
C ASN A 322 -7.66 15.68 -13.25
N LEU A 323 -8.46 14.71 -13.69
CA LEU A 323 -8.63 14.36 -15.10
C LEU A 323 -10.11 14.41 -15.49
N GLN A 324 -10.40 15.02 -16.64
CA GLN A 324 -11.63 14.74 -17.36
C GLN A 324 -11.46 13.34 -18.01
N ILE A 325 -11.95 12.30 -17.35
CA ILE A 325 -11.59 10.91 -17.66
C ILE A 325 -12.06 10.45 -19.05
N LYS A 326 -13.16 11.02 -19.57
CA LYS A 326 -13.69 10.70 -20.89
C LYS A 326 -12.83 11.30 -21.99
N GLU A 327 -12.50 12.58 -21.88
CA GLU A 327 -11.64 13.28 -22.84
C GLU A 327 -10.22 12.71 -22.80
N TRP A 328 -9.68 12.47 -21.60
CA TRP A 328 -8.39 11.83 -21.42
C TRP A 328 -8.35 10.43 -22.05
N GLY A 329 -9.38 9.62 -21.83
CA GLY A 329 -9.55 8.29 -22.43
C GLY A 329 -9.61 8.35 -23.96
N LEU A 330 -10.47 9.20 -24.52
CA LEU A 330 -10.63 9.39 -25.98
C LEU A 330 -9.32 9.84 -26.66
N ASN A 331 -8.47 10.56 -25.94
CA ASN A 331 -7.15 10.99 -26.42
C ASN A 331 -6.07 9.90 -26.29
N GLY A 332 -6.43 8.66 -25.94
CA GLY A 332 -5.49 7.56 -25.81
C GLY A 332 -4.74 7.54 -24.49
N CYS A 333 -5.32 8.13 -23.43
CA CYS A 333 -4.72 8.25 -22.10
C CYS A 333 -3.29 8.81 -22.14
N PRO A 334 -3.08 10.03 -22.67
CA PRO A 334 -1.76 10.60 -22.78
C PRO A 334 -1.13 10.69 -21.40
N ALA A 335 0.04 10.08 -21.31
CA ALA A 335 0.83 9.96 -20.10
C ALA A 335 1.17 11.34 -19.49
N ALA A 336 1.28 12.37 -20.34
CA ALA A 336 1.57 13.75 -19.94
C ALA A 336 0.47 14.41 -19.10
N ASN A 337 -0.79 13.96 -19.21
CA ASN A 337 -1.90 14.55 -18.46
C ASN A 337 -2.03 13.97 -17.04
N LEU A 338 -1.35 12.85 -16.76
CA LEU A 338 -1.22 12.39 -15.39
C LEU A 338 -0.25 13.33 -14.68
N THR A 339 -0.69 13.95 -13.58
CA THR A 339 0.21 14.76 -12.76
C THR A 339 1.36 13.88 -12.29
N ARG A 340 2.56 14.22 -12.77
CA ARG A 340 3.78 13.46 -12.47
C ARG A 340 4.62 14.30 -11.55
N TRP A 341 5.14 13.66 -10.51
CA TRP A 341 6.21 14.30 -9.76
C TRP A 341 7.40 14.55 -10.69
N CYS A 342 7.86 15.79 -10.75
CA CYS A 342 9.06 16.17 -11.46
C CYS A 342 10.23 16.22 -10.47
N PRO A 343 11.22 15.31 -10.58
CA PRO A 343 12.35 15.26 -9.65
C PRO A 343 13.24 16.51 -9.75
N VAL A 344 13.20 17.23 -10.89
CA VAL A 344 13.96 18.46 -11.10
C VAL A 344 13.35 19.65 -10.34
N THR A 345 12.04 19.83 -10.41
CA THR A 345 11.35 20.99 -9.81
C THR A 345 10.76 20.69 -8.44
N LYS A 346 10.78 19.43 -8.01
CA LYS A 346 10.13 18.94 -6.79
C LYS A 346 8.64 19.33 -6.71
N THR A 347 7.93 19.24 -7.83
CA THR A 347 6.49 19.52 -7.89
C THR A 347 5.78 18.50 -8.76
N CYS A 348 4.49 18.27 -8.51
CA CYS A 348 3.63 17.51 -9.40
C CYS A 348 3.29 18.41 -10.61
N GLU A 349 3.90 18.16 -11.76
CA GLU A 349 3.71 18.97 -12.97
C GLU A 349 2.75 18.31 -13.97
N GLU A 350 1.91 19.14 -14.60
CA GLU A 350 0.90 18.73 -15.58
C GLU A 350 1.44 18.66 -17.03
N LYS A 351 2.68 19.12 -17.30
CA LYS A 351 3.25 19.19 -18.67
C LYS A 351 4.77 18.95 -18.66
N THR A 352 5.21 17.87 -19.32
CA THR A 352 6.61 17.44 -19.32
C THR A 352 7.34 17.80 -20.62
N THR A 353 8.16 18.84 -20.61
CA THR A 353 9.29 18.99 -21.57
C THR A 353 10.65 18.60 -20.94
N ASN A 354 10.79 18.68 -19.61
CA ASN A 354 12.06 18.41 -18.91
C ASN A 354 12.01 17.22 -17.91
N CYS A 355 10.85 16.67 -17.60
CA CYS A 355 10.69 15.58 -16.64
C CYS A 355 10.46 14.27 -17.41
N THR A 356 11.54 13.56 -17.72
CA THR A 356 11.55 12.41 -18.65
C THR A 356 11.25 11.06 -18.01
N THR A 357 11.08 10.97 -16.68
CA THR A 357 10.85 9.68 -16.00
C THR A 357 9.52 9.71 -15.25
N PRO A 358 8.52 8.90 -15.64
CA PRO A 358 7.28 8.76 -14.88
C PRO A 358 7.56 8.09 -13.53
N ILE A 359 7.11 8.71 -12.45
CA ILE A 359 7.06 8.08 -11.12
C ILE A 359 5.81 7.20 -11.09
N ILE A 360 6.02 5.88 -11.14
CA ILE A 360 4.97 4.86 -11.20
C ILE A 360 4.68 4.28 -9.79
N TYR A 361 5.62 4.43 -8.86
CA TYR A 361 5.61 3.83 -7.54
C TYR A 361 5.50 4.91 -6.44
N ILE A 362 4.72 4.67 -5.37
CA ILE A 362 4.52 5.66 -4.29
C ILE A 362 5.83 6.01 -3.59
N LEU A 363 6.72 5.03 -3.47
CA LEU A 363 8.05 5.20 -2.88
C LEU A 363 8.97 6.05 -3.76
N ASN A 364 8.64 6.29 -5.02
CA ASN A 364 9.33 7.25 -5.85
C ASN A 364 8.78 8.68 -5.72
N CYS A 365 7.74 8.91 -4.92
CA CYS A 365 7.29 10.26 -4.56
C CYS A 365 8.15 10.80 -3.41
N PRO A 366 8.75 12.00 -3.53
CA PRO A 366 9.49 12.62 -2.43
C PRO A 366 8.71 12.75 -1.15
N ARG A 367 9.24 12.10 -0.14
CA ARG A 367 8.80 12.24 1.24
C ARG A 367 10.00 12.67 2.06
N SER A 368 9.94 13.84 2.69
CA SER A 368 10.91 14.16 3.73
C SER A 368 10.62 13.31 4.97
N PRO A 369 11.65 12.89 5.74
CA PRO A 369 11.40 12.23 7.01
C PRO A 369 10.62 13.10 7.98
N ASP A 370 9.74 12.49 8.77
CA ASP A 370 9.10 13.17 9.90
C ASP A 370 10.20 13.73 10.83
N PRO A 371 10.16 15.03 11.20
CA PRO A 371 11.14 15.64 12.09
C PRO A 371 11.36 14.89 13.41
N ALA A 372 10.34 14.19 13.93
CA ALA A 372 10.45 13.37 15.14
C ALA A 372 11.33 12.11 14.96
N TYR A 373 11.53 11.69 13.71
CA TYR A 373 12.31 10.52 13.32
C TYR A 373 13.46 10.89 12.37
N ALA A 374 13.86 12.16 12.35
CA ALA A 374 14.91 12.64 11.45
C ALA A 374 16.24 11.91 11.66
N TYR A 375 16.92 11.64 10.55
CA TYR A 375 18.27 11.10 10.56
C TYR A 375 19.22 11.97 11.37
N ASN A 376 20.08 11.32 12.16
CA ASN A 376 21.08 11.98 12.99
C ASN A 376 22.48 11.45 12.63
N ASP A 377 23.29 12.27 11.96
CA ASP A 377 24.68 11.94 11.57
C ASP A 377 25.51 11.53 12.80
N SER A 378 25.43 12.27 13.90
CA SER A 378 26.19 11.95 15.12
C SER A 378 25.79 10.58 15.68
N PHE A 379 24.52 10.21 15.60
CA PHE A 379 24.06 8.89 16.02
C PHE A 379 24.61 7.79 15.08
N ALA A 380 24.53 7.97 13.76
CA ALA A 380 25.09 6.99 12.82
C ALA A 380 26.63 6.86 12.97
N ARG A 381 27.33 7.99 13.07
CA ARG A 381 28.78 8.10 13.17
C ARG A 381 29.33 7.57 14.48
N ASN A 382 28.77 7.99 15.61
CA ASN A 382 29.36 7.75 16.92
C ASN A 382 28.71 6.58 17.65
N TYR A 383 27.47 6.22 17.31
CA TYR A 383 26.74 5.13 17.96
C TYR A 383 26.67 3.88 17.07
N ILE A 384 26.20 3.99 15.82
CA ILE A 384 26.03 2.82 14.94
C ILE A 384 27.37 2.30 14.40
N THR A 385 28.31 3.18 14.07
CA THR A 385 29.60 2.76 13.47
C THR A 385 30.42 1.84 14.39
N PRO A 386 30.56 2.09 15.71
CA PRO A 386 31.18 1.11 16.61
C PRO A 386 30.44 -0.23 16.68
N LEU A 387 29.10 -0.23 16.57
CA LEU A 387 28.32 -1.47 16.53
C LEU A 387 28.67 -2.30 15.29
N ILE A 388 28.71 -1.67 14.12
CA ILE A 388 29.11 -2.34 12.88
C ILE A 388 30.57 -2.78 12.94
N GLY A 389 31.48 -1.96 13.46
CA GLY A 389 32.89 -2.33 13.66
C GLY A 389 33.06 -3.61 14.51
N GLY A 390 32.19 -3.80 15.51
CA GLY A 390 32.16 -5.00 16.34
C GLY A 390 31.80 -6.29 15.60
N LEU A 391 31.14 -6.22 14.43
CA LEU A 391 30.80 -7.40 13.62
C LEU A 391 32.02 -8.08 13.01
N PHE A 392 33.12 -7.36 12.83
CA PHE A 392 34.36 -7.89 12.27
C PHE A 392 35.25 -8.59 13.31
N LEU A 393 34.80 -8.69 14.57
CA LEU A 393 35.54 -9.29 15.69
C LEU A 393 34.78 -10.46 16.30
N ASP A 394 35.50 -11.49 16.73
CA ASP A 394 34.95 -12.52 17.62
C ASP A 394 34.64 -11.97 19.03
N THR A 395 35.22 -10.81 19.38
CA THR A 395 35.00 -10.09 20.65
C THR A 395 34.48 -8.67 20.39
N PRO A 396 33.18 -8.49 20.09
CA PRO A 396 32.59 -7.17 19.80
C PRO A 396 32.82 -6.14 20.92
N GLU A 397 33.03 -6.58 22.16
CA GLU A 397 33.25 -5.75 23.34
C GLU A 397 34.39 -4.76 23.17
N LYS A 398 35.42 -5.07 22.36
CA LYS A 398 36.51 -4.14 22.07
C LYS A 398 35.98 -2.85 21.43
N CYS A 399 35.06 -2.98 20.48
CA CYS A 399 34.40 -1.85 19.83
C CYS A 399 33.33 -1.22 20.71
N LEU A 400 32.58 -2.02 21.47
CA LEU A 400 31.54 -1.50 22.37
C LEU A 400 32.09 -0.64 23.52
N ARG A 401 33.40 -0.71 23.84
CA ARG A 401 34.05 0.22 24.80
C ARG A 401 33.97 1.69 24.38
N GLN A 402 33.73 1.97 23.09
CA GLN A 402 33.46 3.34 22.61
C GLN A 402 32.10 3.86 23.09
N LEU A 403 31.20 2.97 23.55
CA LEU A 403 29.83 3.25 23.95
C LEU A 403 29.68 2.94 25.45
N PRO A 404 29.92 3.93 26.35
CA PRO A 404 30.08 3.68 27.78
C PRO A 404 28.84 3.08 28.48
N TYR A 405 27.66 3.20 27.87
CA TYR A 405 26.39 2.72 28.41
C TYR A 405 25.88 1.44 27.76
N VAL A 406 26.60 0.93 26.75
CA VAL A 406 26.27 -0.29 26.02
C VAL A 406 27.03 -1.47 26.62
N ALA A 407 26.28 -2.43 27.15
CA ALA A 407 26.82 -3.68 27.66
C ALA A 407 26.58 -4.81 26.65
N TYR A 408 27.65 -5.51 26.27
CA TYR A 408 27.55 -6.75 25.51
C TYR A 408 26.74 -7.80 26.26
N TYR A 409 25.93 -8.56 25.54
CA TYR A 409 25.17 -9.69 26.07
C TYR A 409 25.72 -11.01 25.55
N GLN A 410 25.60 -11.27 24.25
CA GLN A 410 26.03 -12.53 23.65
C GLN A 410 26.15 -12.41 22.12
N ASN A 411 27.05 -13.18 21.51
CA ASN A 411 27.17 -13.33 20.06
C ASN A 411 26.75 -14.74 19.59
N LEU A 412 26.47 -14.85 18.31
CA LEU A 412 26.10 -16.08 17.62
C LEU A 412 26.79 -16.12 16.26
N ARG A 413 27.18 -17.33 15.86
CA ARG A 413 27.69 -17.63 14.53
C ARG A 413 27.00 -18.89 14.04
N VAL A 414 26.40 -18.80 12.86
CA VAL A 414 25.59 -19.87 12.25
C VAL A 414 25.88 -19.94 10.75
N GLN A 415 25.57 -21.06 10.11
CA GLN A 415 25.47 -21.07 8.65
C GLN A 415 24.28 -20.23 8.21
N CYS A 416 24.49 -19.32 7.25
CA CYS A 416 23.44 -18.43 6.77
C CYS A 416 22.28 -19.19 6.14
N ASN A 417 22.54 -20.25 5.39
CA ASN A 417 21.49 -21.16 4.97
C ASN A 417 22.03 -22.60 4.83
N LYS A 418 21.10 -23.57 4.85
CA LYS A 418 21.42 -25.01 4.78
C LYS A 418 21.89 -25.49 3.40
N LYS A 419 21.80 -24.66 2.35
CA LYS A 419 22.15 -24.98 0.96
C LYS A 419 23.52 -24.40 0.52
N HIS A 420 24.10 -23.46 1.27
CA HIS A 420 25.37 -22.79 0.97
C HIS A 420 26.30 -22.90 2.17
N GLU A 421 27.12 -23.95 2.17
CA GLU A 421 27.96 -24.34 3.31
C GLU A 421 29.06 -23.30 3.64
N ASP A 422 29.40 -22.42 2.70
CA ASP A 422 30.54 -21.51 2.81
C ASP A 422 30.21 -20.16 3.48
N ALA A 423 28.92 -19.78 3.57
CA ALA A 423 28.50 -18.49 4.11
C ALA A 423 28.12 -18.58 5.60
N GLN A 424 28.82 -17.82 6.45
CA GLN A 424 28.55 -17.72 7.87
C GLN A 424 27.84 -16.41 8.19
N CYS A 425 26.80 -16.49 9.02
CA CYS A 425 26.03 -15.37 9.53
C CYS A 425 26.42 -15.15 10.99
N TYR A 426 26.62 -13.89 11.34
CA TYR A 426 27.06 -13.47 12.66
C TYR A 426 26.03 -12.51 13.20
N SER A 427 25.72 -12.66 14.47
CA SER A 427 25.02 -11.60 15.19
C SER A 427 25.61 -11.42 16.56
N TYR A 428 25.41 -10.25 17.14
CA TYR A 428 25.54 -10.11 18.56
C TYR A 428 24.46 -9.19 19.11
N VAL A 429 24.14 -9.43 20.37
CA VAL A 429 23.17 -8.67 21.14
C VAL A 429 23.91 -7.87 22.21
N ALA A 430 23.49 -6.62 22.37
CA ALA A 430 23.94 -5.75 23.44
C ALA A 430 22.75 -4.97 24.02
N ARG A 431 22.97 -4.28 25.13
CA ARG A 431 21.95 -3.49 25.81
C ARG A 431 22.49 -2.12 26.18
N ASP A 432 21.81 -1.06 25.78
CA ASP A 432 22.05 0.30 26.23
C ASP A 432 21.10 0.68 27.37
N THR A 433 21.67 1.16 28.47
CA THR A 433 20.92 1.55 29.68
C THR A 433 20.42 2.99 29.68
N VAL A 434 21.01 3.87 28.87
CA VAL A 434 20.64 5.29 28.74
C VAL A 434 19.60 5.46 27.64
N GLU A 435 19.85 4.88 26.47
CA GLU A 435 18.90 4.87 25.35
C GLU A 435 17.71 3.93 25.60
N LYS A 436 17.81 3.06 26.62
CA LYS A 436 16.88 1.96 26.91
C LYS A 436 16.65 1.14 25.66
N ALA A 437 17.71 0.54 25.13
CA ALA A 437 17.66 -0.19 23.87
C ALA A 437 18.28 -1.57 23.98
N ILE A 438 17.61 -2.56 23.40
CA ILE A 438 18.17 -3.85 23.02
C ILE A 438 18.76 -3.65 21.63
N ILE A 439 20.02 -4.02 21.46
CA ILE A 439 20.78 -3.81 20.23
C ILE A 439 21.01 -5.16 19.57
N VAL A 440 20.72 -5.27 18.28
CA VAL A 440 21.03 -6.43 17.45
C VAL A 440 21.87 -5.97 16.26
N ALA A 441 23.11 -6.43 16.18
CA ALA A 441 23.96 -6.19 15.02
C ALA A 441 24.13 -7.49 14.23
N ILE A 442 24.01 -7.44 12.90
CA ILE A 442 24.09 -8.62 12.02
C ILE A 442 25.14 -8.42 10.93
N GLY A 443 25.96 -9.44 10.70
CA GLY A 443 27.02 -9.50 9.68
C GLY A 443 27.04 -10.84 8.95
N VAL A 444 27.76 -10.89 7.83
CA VAL A 444 27.91 -12.08 6.97
C VAL A 444 29.37 -12.22 6.53
N SER A 445 29.83 -13.46 6.31
CA SER A 445 31.14 -13.78 5.75
C SER A 445 31.01 -14.88 4.69
N PRO A 446 31.72 -14.75 3.56
CA PRO A 446 32.43 -13.54 3.11
C PRO A 446 31.44 -12.45 2.65
N GLU A 447 31.91 -11.21 2.47
CA GLU A 447 31.11 -10.10 1.92
C GLU A 447 30.75 -10.36 0.43
N ILE A 448 29.81 -9.60 -0.13
CA ILE A 448 29.22 -9.83 -1.48
C ILE A 448 30.25 -10.01 -2.59
N GLN A 449 31.44 -9.41 -2.47
CA GLN A 449 32.52 -9.57 -3.44
C GLN A 449 32.89 -11.04 -3.68
N ASP A 450 32.65 -11.93 -2.71
CA ASP A 450 32.93 -13.37 -2.79
C ASP A 450 31.65 -14.23 -2.85
N ALA A 451 30.44 -13.64 -2.76
CA ALA A 451 29.19 -14.39 -2.75
C ALA A 451 28.65 -14.61 -4.18
N ASN A 452 28.18 -15.83 -4.46
CA ASN A 452 27.51 -16.12 -5.73
C ASN A 452 26.20 -15.30 -5.81
N VAL A 453 26.15 -14.27 -6.65
CA VAL A 453 25.00 -13.35 -6.83
C VAL A 453 23.69 -14.11 -7.06
N THR A 454 23.73 -15.21 -7.83
CA THR A 454 22.55 -16.05 -8.09
C THR A 454 22.07 -16.80 -6.85
N ALA A 455 22.98 -17.17 -5.94
CA ALA A 455 22.63 -17.82 -4.68
C ALA A 455 21.89 -16.88 -3.72
N VAL A 456 22.27 -15.60 -3.71
CA VAL A 456 21.65 -14.58 -2.83
C VAL A 456 20.33 -14.06 -3.43
N PHE A 457 20.31 -13.78 -4.72
CA PHE A 457 19.21 -13.06 -5.39
C PHE A 457 18.40 -13.93 -6.37
N GLY A 458 18.47 -15.26 -6.26
CA GLY A 458 17.80 -16.19 -7.19
C GLY A 458 16.35 -16.50 -6.85
N GLU A 459 16.03 -16.74 -5.58
CA GLU A 459 14.70 -17.17 -5.14
C GLU A 459 14.10 -16.13 -4.17
N LYS A 460 12.82 -15.78 -4.38
CA LYS A 460 12.04 -14.98 -3.43
C LYS A 460 11.00 -15.86 -2.73
N VAL A 461 10.66 -15.50 -1.50
CA VAL A 461 9.60 -16.13 -0.70
C VAL A 461 8.62 -15.06 -0.24
N ALA A 462 7.35 -15.45 -0.13
CA ALA A 462 6.32 -14.55 0.38
C ALA A 462 6.70 -14.09 1.80
N PHE A 463 6.62 -12.79 2.02
CA PHE A 463 6.73 -12.18 3.34
C PHE A 463 5.32 -11.93 3.85
N PHE A 464 4.72 -12.96 4.46
CA PHE A 464 3.30 -12.95 4.85
C PHE A 464 2.40 -12.57 3.65
N ASP A 465 1.54 -11.57 3.81
CA ASP A 465 0.63 -11.05 2.77
C ASP A 465 1.15 -9.73 2.16
N ASP A 466 2.39 -9.35 2.46
CA ASP A 466 2.95 -8.01 2.23
C ASP A 466 4.14 -8.06 1.26
N GLY A 467 3.99 -8.81 0.16
CA GLY A 467 5.01 -8.95 -0.88
C GLY A 467 5.98 -10.11 -0.67
N HIS A 468 7.17 -10.00 -1.25
CA HIS A 468 8.18 -11.06 -1.23
C HIS A 468 9.57 -10.51 -0.93
N VAL A 469 10.32 -11.26 -0.13
CA VAL A 469 11.75 -11.01 0.15
C VAL A 469 12.61 -12.08 -0.48
N TYR A 470 13.88 -11.77 -0.77
CA TYR A 470 14.82 -12.81 -1.20
C TYR A 470 14.97 -13.86 -0.11
N LYS A 471 14.82 -15.12 -0.52
CA LYS A 471 14.80 -16.28 0.37
C LYS A 471 16.08 -16.38 1.19
N TYR A 472 17.23 -16.04 0.61
CA TYR A 472 18.50 -16.02 1.32
C TYR A 472 18.45 -15.16 2.59
N PHE A 473 17.94 -13.92 2.51
CA PHE A 473 17.87 -13.02 3.67
C PHE A 473 16.89 -13.53 4.72
N SER A 474 15.75 -14.06 4.28
CA SER A 474 14.77 -14.68 5.17
C SER A 474 15.36 -15.89 5.90
N ASP A 475 15.91 -16.85 5.16
CA ASP A 475 16.53 -18.06 5.72
C ASP A 475 17.68 -17.73 6.67
N ALA A 476 18.49 -16.72 6.34
CA ALA A 476 19.60 -16.27 7.17
C ALA A 476 19.13 -15.67 8.49
N PHE A 477 18.12 -14.82 8.46
CA PHE A 477 17.54 -14.30 9.69
C PHE A 477 16.92 -15.41 10.54
N ILE A 478 16.12 -16.30 9.95
CA ILE A 478 15.52 -17.43 10.66
C ILE A 478 16.58 -18.36 11.25
N SER A 479 17.68 -18.61 10.53
CA SER A 479 18.79 -19.43 11.04
C SER A 479 19.45 -18.79 12.27
N LEU A 480 19.64 -17.46 12.28
CA LEU A 480 20.11 -16.74 13.46
C LEU A 480 19.09 -16.78 14.60
N TRP A 481 17.82 -16.57 14.27
CA TRP A 481 16.68 -16.58 15.20
C TRP A 481 16.61 -17.90 15.97
N ASP A 482 16.44 -19.00 15.25
CA ASP A 482 16.24 -20.35 15.80
C ASP A 482 17.49 -20.86 16.54
N SER A 483 18.67 -20.42 16.14
CA SER A 483 19.94 -20.87 16.75
C SER A 483 20.28 -20.14 18.06
N GLY A 484 19.46 -19.18 18.49
CA GLY A 484 19.58 -18.59 19.82
C GLY A 484 19.23 -17.11 19.90
N LEU A 485 19.17 -16.39 18.78
CA LEU A 485 18.86 -14.95 18.81
C LEU A 485 17.45 -14.73 19.38
N GLU A 486 16.50 -15.63 19.08
CA GLU A 486 15.17 -15.67 19.69
C GLU A 486 15.26 -15.62 21.22
N LYS A 487 15.96 -16.59 21.81
CA LYS A 487 16.11 -16.70 23.26
C LYS A 487 16.76 -15.45 23.85
N GLN A 488 17.78 -14.90 23.20
CA GLN A 488 18.48 -13.71 23.66
C GLN A 488 17.55 -12.48 23.68
N VAL A 489 16.85 -12.24 22.57
CA VAL A 489 15.91 -11.12 22.44
C VAL A 489 14.74 -11.28 23.40
N HIS A 490 14.10 -12.45 23.48
CA HIS A 490 13.00 -12.70 24.43
C HIS A 490 13.43 -12.53 25.89
N THR A 491 14.64 -12.97 26.26
CA THR A 491 15.14 -12.81 27.62
C THR A 491 15.29 -11.32 27.95
N LEU A 492 15.86 -10.53 27.04
CA LEU A 492 16.07 -9.11 27.27
C LEU A 492 14.76 -8.32 27.23
N THR A 493 13.82 -8.64 26.34
CA THR A 493 12.50 -7.98 26.32
C THR A 493 11.69 -8.29 27.57
N TYR A 494 11.80 -9.51 28.11
CA TYR A 494 11.20 -9.87 29.39
C TYR A 494 11.82 -9.10 30.57
N LEU A 495 13.15 -8.97 30.59
CA LEU A 495 13.84 -8.25 31.68
C LEU A 495 13.69 -6.73 31.59
N TYR A 496 13.45 -6.20 30.39
CA TYR A 496 13.46 -4.77 30.09
C TYR A 496 12.27 -4.40 29.17
N GLU A 497 11.04 -4.53 29.69
CA GLU A 497 9.80 -4.37 28.91
C GLU A 497 9.65 -3.00 28.22
N ASP A 498 10.29 -1.94 28.73
CA ASP A 498 10.22 -0.59 28.17
C ASP A 498 11.36 -0.28 27.17
N TYR A 499 12.21 -1.26 26.84
CA TYR A 499 13.35 -1.06 25.96
C TYR A 499 12.94 -1.13 24.48
N LYS A 500 13.56 -0.26 23.69
CA LYS A 500 13.45 -0.18 22.23
C LYS A 500 14.34 -1.23 21.56
N LEU A 501 14.17 -1.42 20.26
CA LEU A 501 15.08 -2.24 19.45
C LEU A 501 15.92 -1.34 18.53
N TYR A 502 17.25 -1.40 18.66
CA TYR A 502 18.17 -0.84 17.68
C TYR A 502 18.78 -1.98 16.89
N ILE A 503 18.54 -2.00 15.58
CA ILE A 503 18.97 -3.09 14.72
C ILE A 503 19.78 -2.55 13.55
N THR A 504 20.92 -3.18 13.28
CA THR A 504 21.90 -2.68 12.31
C THR A 504 22.67 -3.81 11.65
N GLY A 505 23.34 -3.49 10.55
CA GLY A 505 24.23 -4.38 9.83
C GLY A 505 24.97 -3.63 8.73
N HIS A 506 25.90 -4.34 8.10
CA HIS A 506 26.64 -3.89 6.93
C HIS A 506 26.55 -4.92 5.81
N SER A 507 26.55 -4.47 4.55
CA SER A 507 26.53 -5.35 3.37
C SER A 507 25.32 -6.32 3.38
N LEU A 508 25.50 -7.62 3.13
CA LEU A 508 24.39 -8.60 3.29
C LEU A 508 23.83 -8.63 4.72
N GLY A 509 24.65 -8.35 5.73
CA GLY A 509 24.19 -8.26 7.12
C GLY A 509 23.20 -7.12 7.34
N ALA A 510 23.35 -6.01 6.62
CA ALA A 510 22.37 -4.93 6.59
C ALA A 510 21.02 -5.41 6.04
N SER A 511 21.04 -6.18 4.96
CA SER A 511 19.84 -6.73 4.34
C SER A 511 19.11 -7.72 5.27
N ILE A 512 19.86 -8.59 5.95
CA ILE A 512 19.32 -9.51 6.97
C ILE A 512 18.77 -8.73 8.16
N ALA A 513 19.44 -7.66 8.60
CA ALA A 513 18.96 -6.81 9.69
C ALA A 513 17.62 -6.13 9.35
N SER A 514 17.44 -5.67 8.10
CA SER A 514 16.19 -5.05 7.64
C SER A 514 15.03 -6.05 7.55
N VAL A 515 15.28 -7.25 7.00
CA VAL A 515 14.31 -8.36 7.00
C VAL A 515 14.01 -8.82 8.44
N GLY A 516 15.02 -8.89 9.30
CA GLY A 516 14.86 -9.27 10.70
C GLY A 516 14.01 -8.30 11.50
N ALA A 517 14.26 -6.99 11.34
CA ALA A 517 13.41 -5.94 11.92
C ALA A 517 11.95 -6.12 11.50
N SER A 518 11.74 -6.43 10.21
CA SER A 518 10.42 -6.67 9.62
C SER A 518 9.71 -7.87 10.23
N TYR A 519 10.41 -9.00 10.41
CA TYR A 519 9.87 -10.17 11.10
C TYR A 519 9.47 -9.87 12.54
N LEU A 520 10.31 -9.13 13.28
CA LEU A 520 10.04 -8.77 14.68
C LEU A 520 8.79 -7.87 14.83
N VAL A 521 8.52 -7.03 13.84
CA VAL A 521 7.24 -6.29 13.75
C VAL A 521 6.08 -7.24 13.45
N LYS A 522 6.22 -8.10 12.43
CA LYS A 522 5.14 -9.03 12.02
C LYS A 522 4.76 -10.03 13.11
N TRP A 523 5.73 -10.48 13.90
CA TRP A 523 5.48 -11.35 15.05
C TRP A 523 4.98 -10.59 16.29
N GLY A 524 4.82 -9.26 16.20
CA GLY A 524 4.29 -8.44 17.29
C GLY A 524 5.26 -8.28 18.47
N MET A 525 6.55 -8.56 18.29
CA MET A 525 7.56 -8.46 19.35
C MET A 525 7.93 -7.02 19.68
N PHE A 526 7.97 -6.16 18.65
CA PHE A 526 8.25 -4.75 18.79
C PHE A 526 7.27 -3.93 17.96
N LEU A 527 6.78 -2.83 18.54
CA LEU A 527 6.02 -1.83 17.79
C LEU A 527 6.99 -1.08 16.86
N PRO A 528 6.64 -0.82 15.59
CA PRO A 528 7.58 -0.25 14.62
C PRO A 528 8.24 1.06 15.06
N LYS A 529 7.48 1.94 15.73
CA LYS A 529 7.97 3.21 16.29
C LYS A 529 9.01 3.08 17.42
N ASN A 530 9.15 1.88 17.99
CA ASN A 530 10.15 1.55 19.00
C ASN A 530 11.38 0.88 18.37
N ILE A 531 11.47 0.83 17.04
CA ILE A 531 12.60 0.28 16.32
C ILE A 531 13.36 1.42 15.67
N LYS A 532 14.69 1.44 15.83
CA LYS A 532 15.59 2.20 14.96
C LYS A 532 16.39 1.23 14.11
N LEU A 533 16.14 1.27 12.80
CA LEU A 533 16.89 0.51 11.81
C LEU A 533 17.84 1.48 11.08
N ILE A 534 19.15 1.27 11.25
CA ILE A 534 20.17 1.97 10.45
C ILE A 534 21.13 0.92 9.91
N THR A 535 21.33 0.92 8.60
CA THR A 535 22.16 -0.08 7.90
C THR A 535 23.19 0.59 7.00
N PHE A 536 24.38 0.00 6.83
CA PHE A 536 25.40 0.53 5.92
C PHE A 536 25.53 -0.36 4.68
N GLY A 537 25.45 0.22 3.49
CA GLY A 537 25.61 -0.52 2.22
C GLY A 537 24.60 -1.66 2.07
N GLN A 538 23.33 -1.41 2.36
CA GLN A 538 22.27 -2.41 2.26
C GLN A 538 21.86 -2.63 0.79
N THR A 539 21.70 -3.87 0.37
CA THR A 539 21.18 -4.24 -0.96
C THR A 539 19.66 -4.00 -1.07
N ARG A 540 19.09 -4.18 -2.26
CA ARG A 540 17.65 -4.43 -2.39
C ARG A 540 17.32 -5.81 -1.81
N ILE A 541 16.20 -5.90 -1.10
CA ILE A 541 15.88 -7.09 -0.27
C ILE A 541 14.58 -7.79 -0.65
N GLY A 542 13.70 -7.13 -1.39
CA GLY A 542 12.38 -7.66 -1.75
C GLY A 542 11.80 -7.00 -3.00
N ASP A 543 10.56 -7.33 -3.31
CA ASP A 543 9.76 -6.63 -4.32
C ASP A 543 9.20 -5.29 -3.79
N TYR A 544 8.47 -4.60 -4.67
CA TYR A 544 7.86 -3.31 -4.38
C TYR A 544 6.85 -3.38 -3.22
N ASP A 545 5.99 -4.40 -3.20
CA ASP A 545 4.97 -4.56 -2.17
C ASP A 545 5.59 -4.66 -0.77
N PHE A 546 6.67 -5.44 -0.63
CA PHE A 546 7.43 -5.50 0.62
C PHE A 546 8.07 -4.16 0.98
N ALA A 547 8.67 -3.48 0.01
CA ALA A 547 9.31 -2.18 0.24
C ALA A 547 8.29 -1.11 0.69
N GLU A 548 7.10 -1.09 0.09
CA GLU A 548 6.00 -0.18 0.43
C GLU A 548 5.50 -0.45 1.85
N TRP A 549 5.24 -1.73 2.17
CA TRP A 549 4.85 -2.12 3.53
C TRP A 549 5.93 -1.74 4.55
N HIS A 550 7.20 -2.00 4.26
CA HIS A 550 8.30 -1.69 5.16
C HIS A 550 8.37 -0.18 5.43
N ASP A 551 8.30 0.67 4.40
CA ASP A 551 8.31 2.11 4.60
C ASP A 551 7.09 2.61 5.42
N ALA A 552 5.91 2.04 5.16
CA ALA A 552 4.71 2.37 5.91
C ALA A 552 4.82 1.94 7.39
N ALA A 553 5.47 0.81 7.66
CA ALA A 553 5.63 0.29 9.02
C ALA A 553 6.70 1.07 9.81
N PHE A 554 7.88 1.32 9.26
CA PHE A 554 9.04 1.79 10.02
C PHE A 554 9.26 3.31 9.91
N PRO A 555 8.90 4.11 10.93
CA PRO A 555 9.13 5.56 10.89
C PRO A 555 10.62 5.94 10.95
N TYR A 556 11.47 5.07 11.50
CA TYR A 556 12.93 5.25 11.58
C TYR A 556 13.66 4.06 10.93
N SER A 557 13.80 4.12 9.60
CA SER A 557 14.54 3.14 8.78
C SER A 557 15.40 3.88 7.78
N TYR A 558 16.73 3.80 7.92
CA TYR A 558 17.69 4.53 7.08
C TYR A 558 18.79 3.62 6.56
N ARG A 559 19.06 3.67 5.25
CA ARG A 559 20.28 3.10 4.66
C ARG A 559 21.32 4.19 4.48
N VAL A 560 22.51 4.03 5.05
CA VAL A 560 23.65 4.90 4.78
C VAL A 560 24.45 4.31 3.63
N VAL A 561 24.73 5.13 2.62
CA VAL A 561 25.48 4.74 1.43
C VAL A 561 26.68 5.66 1.25
N SER A 562 27.85 5.06 1.08
CA SER A 562 29.10 5.79 0.88
C SER A 562 29.42 5.92 -0.61
N ARG A 563 29.63 7.15 -1.08
CA ARG A 563 30.21 7.48 -2.41
C ARG A 563 29.66 6.61 -3.54
N HIS A 564 30.51 5.77 -4.14
CA HIS A 564 30.21 4.91 -5.29
C HIS A 564 30.14 3.42 -4.88
N ASP A 565 29.70 3.14 -3.65
CA ASP A 565 29.51 1.78 -3.15
C ASP A 565 28.61 0.98 -4.11
N PRO A 566 29.09 -0.12 -4.72
CA PRO A 566 28.32 -0.94 -5.66
C PRO A 566 27.19 -1.74 -5.01
N VAL A 567 27.25 -1.99 -3.71
CA VAL A 567 26.40 -2.98 -3.05
C VAL A 567 24.93 -2.57 -3.00
N PRO A 568 24.57 -1.32 -2.65
CA PRO A 568 23.19 -0.87 -2.72
C PRO A 568 22.56 -1.05 -4.10
N HIS A 569 23.33 -1.00 -5.18
CA HIS A 569 22.79 -1.19 -6.54
C HIS A 569 22.47 -2.65 -6.89
N MET A 570 22.72 -3.60 -5.98
CA MET A 570 22.43 -5.02 -6.17
C MET A 570 21.14 -5.46 -5.46
N PRO A 571 20.39 -6.40 -6.05
CA PRO A 571 20.40 -6.78 -7.46
C PRO A 571 19.87 -5.63 -8.33
N PRO A 572 20.24 -5.54 -9.62
CA PRO A 572 19.76 -4.48 -10.52
C PRO A 572 18.22 -4.43 -10.58
N GLN A 573 17.64 -3.23 -10.72
CA GLN A 573 16.19 -3.04 -10.78
C GLN A 573 15.51 -3.82 -11.92
N GLU A 574 16.22 -4.05 -13.03
CA GLU A 574 15.76 -4.79 -14.20
C GLU A 574 15.77 -6.32 -14.04
N SER A 575 16.14 -6.83 -12.85
CA SER A 575 16.14 -8.27 -12.58
C SER A 575 14.74 -8.85 -12.36
N ASP A 576 14.59 -10.16 -12.54
CA ASP A 576 13.33 -10.89 -12.35
C ASP A 576 12.70 -10.59 -10.98
N GLY A 577 11.43 -10.19 -11.01
CA GLY A 577 10.68 -9.80 -9.81
C GLY A 577 10.97 -8.39 -9.29
N LYS A 578 11.62 -7.52 -10.08
CA LYS A 578 11.77 -6.06 -9.88
C LYS A 578 12.10 -5.68 -8.43
N PRO A 579 13.33 -5.94 -7.96
CA PRO A 579 13.73 -5.64 -6.60
C PRO A 579 13.62 -4.15 -6.32
N PHE A 580 13.23 -3.81 -5.10
CA PHE A 580 12.96 -2.43 -4.70
C PHE A 580 13.49 -2.14 -3.30
N HIS A 581 14.01 -0.94 -3.09
CA HIS A 581 14.43 -0.44 -1.80
C HIS A 581 13.25 0.17 -1.01
N HIS A 582 13.27 0.08 0.33
CA HIS A 582 12.46 1.00 1.15
C HIS A 582 12.95 2.46 1.00
N LEU A 583 12.26 3.45 1.56
CA LEU A 583 12.43 4.84 1.12
C LEU A 583 13.80 5.47 1.40
N TYR A 584 14.16 5.66 2.66
CA TYR A 584 15.23 6.60 3.00
C TYR A 584 16.63 6.04 2.79
N GLU A 585 17.34 6.62 1.82
CA GLU A 585 18.79 6.56 1.69
C GLU A 585 19.42 7.84 2.26
N VAL A 586 20.56 7.71 2.93
CA VAL A 586 21.43 8.81 3.33
C VAL A 586 22.75 8.64 2.60
N TRP A 587 22.94 9.43 1.55
CA TRP A 587 24.07 9.33 0.65
C TRP A 587 25.14 10.36 0.98
N TYR A 588 26.36 9.88 1.17
CA TYR A 588 27.54 10.72 1.37
C TYR A 588 28.47 10.60 0.17
N ASN A 589 28.42 11.58 -0.73
CA ASN A 589 29.36 11.64 -1.85
C ASN A 589 30.69 12.33 -1.49
N ASN A 590 31.29 11.89 -0.38
CA ASN A 590 32.56 12.42 0.15
C ASN A 590 33.18 11.39 1.11
N ASP A 591 34.22 11.76 1.85
CA ASP A 591 34.87 10.90 2.85
C ASP A 591 34.09 10.73 4.16
N MET A 592 32.90 11.34 4.27
CA MET A 592 32.08 11.35 5.48
C MET A 592 32.81 11.93 6.70
N ALA A 593 33.80 12.82 6.52
CA ALA A 593 34.43 13.52 7.64
C ALA A 593 33.41 14.36 8.44
N VAL A 594 33.76 14.73 9.67
CA VAL A 594 32.85 15.50 10.54
C VAL A 594 32.52 16.84 9.88
N GLY A 595 31.23 17.15 9.77
CA GLY A 595 30.73 18.39 9.17
C GLY A 595 30.64 18.38 7.64
N GLN A 596 31.03 17.29 6.97
CA GLN A 596 30.79 17.13 5.54
C GLN A 596 29.30 16.95 5.25
N PRO A 597 28.79 17.49 4.12
CA PRO A 597 27.38 17.41 3.79
C PRO A 597 26.99 15.98 3.40
N TYR A 598 25.72 15.66 3.59
CA TYR A 598 25.08 14.45 3.09
C TYR A 598 23.72 14.80 2.49
N THR A 599 23.22 13.89 1.65
CA THR A 599 21.90 14.01 1.04
C THR A 599 21.00 12.95 1.63
N ILE A 600 19.84 13.35 2.16
CA ILE A 600 18.75 12.41 2.44
C ILE A 600 17.93 12.29 1.16
N CYS A 601 17.85 11.08 0.64
CA CYS A 601 17.12 10.75 -0.56
C CYS A 601 15.68 10.46 -0.17
N GLU A 602 14.77 11.22 -0.76
CA GLU A 602 13.34 11.27 -0.45
C GLU A 602 12.54 10.34 -1.37
N GLU A 603 13.20 9.62 -2.29
CA GLU A 603 12.63 8.68 -3.24
C GLU A 603 13.46 7.39 -3.16
N ALA A 604 12.79 6.26 -3.00
CA ALA A 604 13.42 4.97 -3.09
C ALA A 604 13.86 4.76 -4.53
N ASP A 605 15.11 4.37 -4.76
CA ASP A 605 15.51 3.86 -6.06
C ASP A 605 15.37 4.86 -7.24
N GLY A 606 15.24 6.16 -6.96
CA GLY A 606 15.20 7.22 -7.96
C GLY A 606 16.55 7.44 -8.66
N ASN A 607 16.57 8.13 -9.80
CA ASN A 607 17.79 8.39 -10.60
C ASN A 607 18.68 9.53 -10.05
N TYR A 608 18.71 9.70 -8.73
CA TYR A 608 19.56 10.66 -8.03
C TYR A 608 20.19 9.99 -6.80
N CYS A 609 20.95 10.74 -5.98
CA CYS A 609 21.75 10.15 -4.90
C CYS A 609 22.76 9.12 -5.42
N SER A 610 22.94 7.97 -4.76
CA SER A 610 23.91 6.98 -5.20
C SER A 610 23.57 6.35 -6.55
N ASN A 611 22.31 6.41 -7.00
CA ASN A 611 21.95 6.01 -8.36
C ASN A 611 22.34 7.05 -9.44
N SER A 612 22.78 8.26 -9.05
CA SER A 612 23.28 9.26 -10.02
C SER A 612 24.70 8.96 -10.53
N VAL A 613 25.42 8.07 -9.84
CA VAL A 613 26.78 7.70 -10.21
C VAL A 613 26.78 6.36 -10.93
N THR A 614 27.53 6.27 -12.03
CA THR A 614 27.58 5.07 -12.89
C THR A 614 28.92 4.32 -12.79
N ASN A 615 29.90 4.91 -12.10
CA ASN A 615 31.24 4.38 -11.88
C ASN A 615 31.38 3.82 -10.46
N ASN A 616 31.02 2.56 -10.28
CA ASN A 616 31.15 1.90 -8.98
C ASN A 616 32.61 1.74 -8.54
N VAL A 617 32.87 1.87 -7.24
CA VAL A 617 34.20 1.72 -6.64
C VAL A 617 34.12 0.76 -5.46
N ASP A 618 34.65 -0.45 -5.64
CA ASP A 618 34.57 -1.53 -4.65
C ASP A 618 35.11 -1.15 -3.26
N SER A 619 36.16 -0.31 -3.20
CA SER A 619 36.73 0.12 -1.91
C SER A 619 35.83 1.08 -1.12
N ASP A 620 34.88 1.75 -1.77
CA ASP A 620 33.93 2.63 -1.08
C ASP A 620 32.93 1.83 -0.23
N HIS A 621 32.69 0.54 -0.54
CA HIS A 621 31.85 -0.35 0.26
C HIS A 621 32.35 -0.57 1.69
N LEU A 622 33.64 -0.38 1.93
CA LEU A 622 34.25 -0.51 3.26
C LEU A 622 34.59 0.84 3.89
N PHE A 623 34.34 1.96 3.22
CA PHE A 623 34.79 3.27 3.69
C PHE A 623 33.61 4.12 4.18
N TYR A 624 33.43 4.20 5.50
CA TYR A 624 32.37 5.00 6.13
C TYR A 624 32.94 5.89 7.23
N PHE A 625 32.50 7.14 7.34
CA PHE A 625 32.94 8.09 8.38
C PHE A 625 34.47 8.25 8.50
N ASN A 626 35.10 8.47 7.34
CA ASN A 626 36.53 8.67 7.11
C ASN A 626 37.42 7.53 7.63
N ARG A 627 36.96 6.28 7.51
CA ARG A 627 37.74 5.09 7.85
C ARG A 627 37.29 3.88 7.04
N ASN A 628 38.23 2.96 6.81
CA ASN A 628 37.89 1.59 6.44
C ASN A 628 37.29 0.89 7.68
N ILE A 629 35.98 0.65 7.70
CA ILE A 629 35.26 0.14 8.88
C ILE A 629 35.66 -1.28 9.25
N LYS A 630 36.08 -2.09 8.27
CA LYS A 630 36.54 -3.46 8.48
C LYS A 630 37.91 -3.48 9.14
N GLU A 631 38.88 -2.76 8.58
CA GLU A 631 40.21 -2.64 9.18
C GLU A 631 40.15 -1.98 10.56
N TRP A 632 39.35 -0.92 10.69
CA TRP A 632 39.16 -0.25 11.98
C TRP A 632 38.50 -1.18 13.01
N GLY A 633 37.50 -1.95 12.60
CA GLY A 633 36.87 -2.99 13.42
C GLY A 633 37.85 -4.07 13.86
N LEU A 634 38.59 -4.66 12.93
CA LEU A 634 39.61 -5.69 13.19
C LEU A 634 40.71 -5.20 14.18
N ASN A 635 41.02 -3.91 14.15
CA ASN A 635 41.95 -3.27 15.08
C ASN A 635 41.36 -2.96 16.46
N GLY A 636 40.13 -3.41 16.76
CA GLY A 636 39.47 -3.17 18.04
C GLY A 636 38.81 -1.80 18.16
N CYS A 637 38.48 -1.17 17.03
CA CYS A 637 37.87 0.15 16.95
C CYS A 637 38.60 1.21 17.79
N PRO A 638 39.90 1.49 17.55
CA PRO A 638 40.63 2.47 18.33
C PRO A 638 39.96 3.85 18.24
N ALA A 639 39.97 4.59 19.36
CA ALA A 639 39.51 5.98 19.36
C ALA A 639 40.39 6.79 18.40
N LEU A 640 39.79 7.73 17.67
CA LEU A 640 40.57 8.66 16.86
C LEU A 640 41.49 9.45 17.80
N THR A 641 42.80 9.25 17.70
CA THR A 641 43.77 10.09 18.38
C THR A 641 43.61 11.51 17.83
N SER A 642 43.34 12.47 18.70
CA SER A 642 43.20 13.89 18.37
C SER A 642 44.56 14.49 17.99
N THR A 643 45.18 14.04 16.90
CA THR A 643 46.42 14.61 16.35
C THR A 643 46.58 14.19 14.89
N ALA A 644 46.26 15.10 13.97
CA ALA A 644 47.08 15.51 12.83
C ALA A 644 46.44 16.75 12.19
#